data_AF-A0A9Q8WNF4-F1
#
_entry.id   AF-A0A9Q8WNF4-F1
#
_cell.length_a   1.000
_cell.length_b   1.000
_cell.length_c   1.000
_cell.angle_alpha   90.00
_cell.angle_beta   90.00
_cell.angle_gamma   90.00
#
_symmetry.space_group_name_H-M   'P 1'
#
loop_
_entity.id
_entity.type
_entity.pdbx_description
1 polymer ?
#
loop_
_entity_poly.entity_id
_entity_poly.type
_entity_poly.pdbx_seq_one_letter_code
_entity_poly.pdbx_strand_id
1 'polypeptide(L)'
;MADAAADPTAKLAESTAKLQLDEETGEMVSKGELKKRLAKRAKKAATEKAKAAKDAVAKAAGAGDSKPAAKPKAKPEEVVLDPEAMFKQGFLQEVYKERPSENVVTRFPPEPNGYLHIGHAKAIAVNFGFAKHHGGVCYLRFDDTNPEKEEERYFTAIEEMISWLGFTPYKITYSSDNFQKLYDLAEKMITLEKAYSTSDTEIKLQRGGEKGASPRFRCEHANHTVEENLQKFRDMKDGKYKPREAFLRMKQDITDGNPQMWDLAAYRIKTDTPHHRTGWDWKIYPTYDFTHCLCDSFEGITHSLCTTEFVQSRVSYEWLNKTLGVYEPMQREYGRLGITGTVLSKRKILKLVEEKIVRGWDDPRLYTLIGIKRRGVPPRAILDFVNELGVTTSVSVIQIKRFEQTVRKYLERTVPRLMMVLDPIPVVIEDAEATDVELAFSPKDPNMGSHTIKFTPTVYIDRADFREVDSKDYFRLAPNKTVGLLNAPFPIKATSYTKDEATGKVTEIRAVYDKETKKPKAFINWVGTEGSKKVEARIHNSLFKSEKPDDTEGGFLNDINPESEVIYPDALIESGFDEVKRRAPWPEAAGESELGKGGPESVRFQATRIAYFAIDSDSTDERIILNRIVSLKEDAGKVLHDRVANNTSERMKFKISQGNQPSAPRVGEVPYEQSPYEETPYNETPHEDLGEEPSPYEQPDEKPSYGKPSYEQPPRETPSYGHTPYGRDPAISIIEWEVGSPALYAARSVDDPDTCPKGTVSCNLPRNWNCCTRSMPCCGPGCCAQGFDCVDAAIGVCCSRRV
;
A
#
# COMPACT_ATOMS: atom_id res chain seq x y z
N MET A 1 15.96 -35.33 71.92
CA MET A 1 15.80 -34.13 72.76
C MET A 1 15.03 -33.12 71.90
N ALA A 2 13.70 -33.14 72.04
CA ALA A 2 12.87 -32.00 72.49
C ALA A 2 12.85 -30.87 71.42
N ASP A 3 11.72 -30.42 70.88
CA ASP A 3 10.46 -30.17 71.56
C ASP A 3 9.33 -29.80 70.58
N ALA A 4 8.12 -29.91 71.13
CA ALA A 4 6.89 -29.14 70.88
C ALA A 4 6.19 -29.14 69.50
N ALA A 5 5.07 -29.89 69.47
CA ALA A 5 3.91 -29.64 68.63
C ALA A 5 3.20 -28.31 68.99
N ALA A 6 2.73 -27.57 67.99
CA ALA A 6 1.86 -26.40 68.18
C ALA A 6 0.56 -26.54 67.36
N ASP A 7 -0.53 -26.23 68.06
CA ASP A 7 -1.96 -26.37 67.79
C ASP A 7 -2.47 -25.58 66.55
N PRO A 8 -3.32 -26.14 65.66
CA PRO A 8 -3.85 -25.44 64.47
C PRO A 8 -4.90 -24.35 64.76
N THR A 9 -5.34 -24.16 66.01
CA THR A 9 -6.45 -23.25 66.33
C THR A 9 -6.11 -21.75 66.33
N ALA A 10 -4.83 -21.38 66.17
CA ALA A 10 -4.40 -19.97 66.13
C ALA A 10 -4.47 -19.30 64.74
N LYS A 11 -4.66 -20.05 63.63
CA LYS A 11 -4.73 -19.48 62.26
C LYS A 11 -6.14 -19.11 61.78
N LEU A 12 -7.19 -19.44 62.53
CA LEU A 12 -8.58 -19.09 62.18
C LEU A 12 -9.08 -17.77 62.77
N ALA A 13 -8.34 -17.14 63.68
CA ALA A 13 -8.77 -15.91 64.35
C ALA A 13 -8.36 -14.60 63.65
N GLU A 14 -7.56 -14.65 62.58
CA GLU A 14 -7.05 -13.44 61.89
C GLU A 14 -7.62 -13.22 60.47
N SER A 15 -8.51 -14.09 59.98
CA SER A 15 -9.14 -13.95 58.64
C SER A 15 -10.60 -13.48 58.65
N THR A 16 -11.21 -13.34 59.83
CA THR A 16 -12.62 -12.94 60.02
C THR A 16 -12.85 -11.43 60.14
N ALA A 17 -11.81 -10.59 60.04
CA ALA A 17 -11.89 -9.15 60.35
C ALA A 17 -12.11 -8.20 59.15
N LYS A 18 -12.46 -8.66 57.93
CA LYS A 18 -12.61 -7.75 56.76
C LYS A 18 -13.82 -8.04 55.84
N LEU A 19 -14.91 -8.60 56.37
CA LEU A 19 -16.19 -8.71 55.67
C LEU A 19 -17.16 -7.61 56.16
N GLN A 20 -17.89 -6.99 55.24
CA GLN A 20 -18.88 -5.95 55.46
C GLN A 20 -20.24 -6.43 54.97
N LEU A 21 -21.31 -6.08 55.69
CA LEU A 21 -22.67 -6.41 55.30
C LEU A 21 -23.10 -5.55 54.10
N ASP A 22 -23.60 -6.19 53.05
CA ASP A 22 -24.35 -5.54 51.98
C ASP A 22 -25.79 -5.35 52.47
N GLU A 23 -26.13 -4.14 52.94
CA GLU A 23 -27.43 -3.84 53.55
C GLU A 23 -28.64 -4.14 52.64
N GLU A 24 -28.44 -4.20 51.32
CA GLU A 24 -29.51 -4.44 50.36
C GLU A 24 -29.76 -5.93 50.09
N THR A 25 -28.73 -6.78 50.26
CA THR A 25 -28.84 -8.23 50.04
C THR A 25 -28.71 -9.04 51.33
N GLY A 26 -28.30 -8.42 52.44
CA GLY A 26 -28.04 -9.08 53.72
C GLY A 26 -26.78 -9.97 53.74
N GLU A 27 -25.92 -9.89 52.72
CA GLU A 27 -24.75 -10.77 52.58
C GLU A 27 -23.48 -10.14 53.17
N MET A 28 -22.67 -10.92 53.90
CA MET A 28 -21.34 -10.50 54.36
C MET A 28 -20.31 -10.68 53.24
N VAL A 29 -19.81 -9.57 52.69
CA VAL A 29 -18.91 -9.56 51.52
C VAL A 29 -17.66 -8.72 51.78
N SER A 30 -16.57 -8.96 51.05
CA SER A 30 -15.35 -8.15 51.22
C SER A 30 -15.60 -6.68 50.83
N LYS A 31 -14.84 -5.74 51.42
CA LYS A 31 -14.94 -4.31 51.11
C LYS A 31 -14.78 -3.99 49.61
N GLY A 32 -13.95 -4.76 48.90
CA GLY A 32 -13.76 -4.62 47.44
C GLY A 32 -14.97 -5.08 46.64
N GLU A 33 -15.59 -6.19 47.05
CA GLU A 33 -16.82 -6.73 46.47
C GLU A 33 -18.00 -5.78 46.68
N LEU A 34 -18.16 -5.25 47.90
CA LEU A 34 -19.22 -4.30 48.25
C LEU A 34 -19.12 -3.02 47.41
N LYS A 35 -17.91 -2.49 47.22
CA LYS A 35 -17.68 -1.30 46.40
C LYS A 35 -18.04 -1.54 44.92
N LYS A 36 -17.76 -2.72 44.38
CA LYS A 36 -18.17 -3.09 43.01
C LYS A 36 -19.69 -3.20 42.88
N ARG A 37 -20.36 -3.82 43.87
CA ARG A 37 -21.83 -3.94 43.89
C ARG A 37 -22.49 -2.57 43.96
N LEU A 38 -22.06 -1.69 44.86
CA LEU A 38 -22.57 -0.33 44.99
C LEU A 38 -22.37 0.50 43.70
N ALA A 39 -21.20 0.40 43.05
CA ALA A 39 -20.95 1.08 41.78
C ALA A 39 -21.86 0.58 40.65
N LYS A 40 -22.12 -0.74 40.58
CA LYS A 40 -23.03 -1.33 39.59
C LYS A 40 -24.47 -0.88 39.81
N ARG A 41 -24.91 -0.78 41.08
CA ARG A 41 -26.25 -0.28 41.44
C ARG A 41 -26.41 1.20 41.12
N ALA A 42 -25.42 2.03 41.44
CA ALA A 42 -25.41 3.45 41.08
C ALA A 42 -25.51 3.66 39.56
N LYS A 43 -24.78 2.87 38.76
CA LYS A 43 -24.86 2.91 37.30
C LYS A 43 -26.24 2.50 36.76
N LYS A 44 -26.86 1.48 37.36
CA LYS A 44 -28.21 1.04 37.00
C LYS A 44 -29.25 2.11 37.33
N ALA A 45 -29.20 2.69 38.53
CA ALA A 45 -30.09 3.77 38.96
C ALA A 45 -29.95 5.03 38.08
N ALA A 46 -28.72 5.39 37.67
CA ALA A 46 -28.49 6.49 36.75
C ALA A 46 -29.10 6.23 35.36
N THR A 47 -29.03 4.98 34.88
CA THR A 47 -29.60 4.57 33.58
C THR A 47 -31.13 4.58 33.64
N GLU A 48 -31.72 4.13 34.75
CA GLU A 48 -33.18 4.15 34.96
C GLU A 48 -33.70 5.58 35.13
N LYS A 49 -33.00 6.47 35.84
CA LYS A 49 -33.33 7.91 35.88
C LYS A 49 -33.26 8.56 34.50
N ALA A 50 -32.25 8.23 33.70
CA ALA A 50 -32.14 8.76 32.33
C ALA A 50 -33.27 8.25 31.42
N LYS A 51 -33.73 7.01 31.62
CA LYS A 51 -34.87 6.44 30.90
C LYS A 51 -36.19 7.09 31.35
N ALA A 52 -36.41 7.26 32.65
CA ALA A 52 -37.59 7.94 33.19
C ALA A 52 -37.67 9.42 32.76
N ALA A 53 -36.52 10.11 32.66
CA ALA A 53 -36.47 11.48 32.13
C ALA A 53 -36.85 11.54 30.64
N LYS A 54 -36.42 10.57 29.84
CA LYS A 54 -36.83 10.46 28.43
C LYS A 54 -38.32 10.14 28.27
N ASP A 55 -38.85 9.26 29.12
CA ASP A 55 -40.26 8.88 29.09
C ASP A 55 -41.18 10.02 29.59
N ALA A 56 -40.71 10.85 30.52
CA ALA A 56 -41.42 12.05 30.97
C ALA A 56 -41.49 13.15 29.89
N VAL A 57 -40.41 13.35 29.12
CA VAL A 57 -40.39 14.29 27.98
C VAL A 57 -41.31 13.79 26.85
N ALA A 58 -41.40 12.47 26.63
CA ALA A 58 -42.31 11.88 25.65
C ALA A 58 -43.80 12.03 26.04
N LYS A 59 -44.11 12.07 27.34
CA LYS A 59 -45.49 12.19 27.85
C LYS A 59 -46.02 13.63 27.86
N ALA A 60 -45.14 14.64 27.89
CA ALA A 60 -45.51 16.06 27.82
C ALA A 60 -45.83 16.56 26.40
N ALA A 61 -45.49 15.79 25.36
CA ALA A 61 -45.64 16.18 23.96
C ALA A 61 -46.94 15.69 23.28
N GLY A 62 -47.95 15.24 24.05
CA GLY A 62 -49.17 14.64 23.49
C GLY A 62 -50.48 15.20 24.06
N ALA A 63 -50.94 16.34 23.55
CA ALA A 63 -52.36 16.75 23.56
C ALA A 63 -52.60 17.93 22.57
N GLY A 64 -53.46 17.75 21.55
CA GLY A 64 -54.08 18.85 20.79
C GLY A 64 -53.90 18.86 19.26
N ASP A 65 -54.79 18.15 18.57
CA ASP A 65 -55.28 18.18 17.18
C ASP A 65 -54.53 18.77 15.94
N SER A 66 -54.42 17.87 14.95
CA SER A 66 -54.56 17.98 13.47
C SER A 66 -53.62 18.87 12.61
N LYS A 67 -52.65 18.22 11.94
CA LYS A 67 -52.14 18.58 10.59
C LYS A 67 -51.30 17.41 9.99
N PRO A 68 -51.08 17.37 8.65
CA PRO A 68 -51.16 16.16 7.83
C PRO A 68 -49.93 15.24 7.96
N ALA A 69 -50.15 13.97 7.65
CA ALA A 69 -49.20 12.86 7.73
C ALA A 69 -47.77 13.24 7.30
N ALA A 70 -46.85 13.16 8.26
CA ALA A 70 -45.42 13.31 8.03
C ALA A 70 -44.91 12.17 7.14
N LYS A 71 -44.24 12.54 6.05
CA LYS A 71 -43.51 11.64 5.14
C LYS A 71 -42.59 10.70 5.94
N PRO A 72 -42.41 9.45 5.51
CA PRO A 72 -41.52 8.52 6.18
C PRO A 72 -40.10 9.11 6.24
N LYS A 73 -39.46 9.02 7.42
CA LYS A 73 -38.08 9.45 7.65
C LYS A 73 -37.18 8.91 6.53
N ALA A 74 -36.57 9.83 5.78
CA ALA A 74 -35.56 9.49 4.80
C ALA A 74 -34.48 8.62 5.46
N LYS A 75 -34.06 7.56 4.75
CA LYS A 75 -32.86 6.81 5.08
C LYS A 75 -31.69 7.80 5.22
N PRO A 76 -30.70 7.57 6.10
CA PRO A 76 -29.50 8.39 6.11
C PRO A 76 -28.94 8.41 4.70
N GLU A 77 -28.90 9.58 4.05
CA GLU A 77 -28.21 9.73 2.78
C GLU A 77 -26.76 9.29 2.99
N GLU A 78 -26.35 8.33 2.17
CA GLU A 78 -25.01 7.78 2.22
C GLU A 78 -24.04 8.91 1.88
N VAL A 79 -23.17 9.29 2.82
CA VAL A 79 -22.18 10.36 2.59
C VAL A 79 -21.26 9.92 1.47
N VAL A 80 -21.49 10.46 0.27
CA VAL A 80 -20.59 10.34 -0.87
C VAL A 80 -19.33 11.11 -0.48
N LEU A 81 -18.22 10.39 -0.35
CA LEU A 81 -16.92 11.01 -0.07
C LEU A 81 -16.57 11.90 -1.27
N ASP A 82 -16.43 13.22 -1.06
CA ASP A 82 -15.90 14.11 -2.09
C ASP A 82 -14.48 13.65 -2.45
N PRO A 83 -14.22 13.15 -3.67
CA PRO A 83 -12.92 12.60 -4.06
C PRO A 83 -11.77 13.61 -3.99
N GLU A 84 -12.11 14.90 -3.95
CA GLU A 84 -11.16 16.02 -3.92
C GLU A 84 -11.12 16.73 -2.56
N ALA A 85 -11.76 16.16 -1.52
CA ALA A 85 -11.85 16.77 -0.20
C ALA A 85 -10.48 17.18 0.36
N MET A 86 -9.42 16.37 0.13
CA MET A 86 -8.08 16.67 0.63
C MET A 86 -7.42 17.89 -0.04
N PHE A 87 -7.93 18.38 -1.17
CA PHE A 87 -7.39 19.56 -1.87
C PHE A 87 -8.19 20.84 -1.59
N LYS A 88 -9.49 20.70 -1.30
CA LYS A 88 -10.40 21.82 -1.04
C LYS A 88 -10.32 22.37 0.38
N GLN A 89 -9.67 21.66 1.29
CA GLN A 89 -9.53 22.03 2.70
C GLN A 89 -8.25 21.43 3.32
N GLY A 90 -7.83 21.98 4.46
CA GLY A 90 -6.71 21.47 5.22
C GLY A 90 -5.35 21.81 4.61
N PHE A 91 -4.34 20.97 4.87
CA PHE A 91 -2.93 21.29 4.58
C PHE A 91 -2.68 21.67 3.12
N LEU A 92 -3.19 20.90 2.15
CA LEU A 92 -2.91 21.17 0.74
C LEU A 92 -3.55 22.47 0.24
N GLN A 93 -4.73 22.81 0.75
CA GLN A 93 -5.34 24.09 0.44
C GLN A 93 -4.50 25.26 0.99
N GLU A 94 -3.97 25.14 2.21
CA GLU A 94 -3.11 26.18 2.79
C GLU A 94 -1.78 26.29 2.05
N VAL A 95 -1.20 25.16 1.61
CA VAL A 95 -0.02 25.15 0.74
C VAL A 95 -0.27 25.89 -0.57
N TYR A 96 -1.42 25.67 -1.22
CA TYR A 96 -1.78 26.42 -2.43
C TYR A 96 -1.95 27.92 -2.15
N LYS A 97 -2.62 28.30 -1.06
CA LYS A 97 -2.83 29.71 -0.68
C LYS A 97 -1.52 30.43 -0.36
N GLU A 98 -0.52 29.72 0.13
CA GLU A 98 0.80 30.28 0.41
C GLU A 98 1.56 30.68 -0.86
N ARG A 99 1.40 29.90 -1.94
CA ARG A 99 1.94 30.24 -3.27
C ARG A 99 0.92 29.95 -4.37
N PRO A 100 -0.10 30.81 -4.55
CA PRO A 100 -1.05 30.64 -5.63
C PRO A 100 -0.32 30.70 -6.97
N SER A 101 -0.63 29.76 -7.85
CA SER A 101 -0.02 29.71 -9.19
C SER A 101 -1.06 29.28 -10.20
N GLU A 102 -1.13 30.00 -11.32
CA GLU A 102 -2.01 29.66 -12.46
C GLU A 102 -1.55 28.37 -13.15
N ASN A 103 -0.25 28.07 -13.08
CA ASN A 103 0.36 26.88 -13.67
C ASN A 103 1.03 26.06 -12.56
N VAL A 104 0.25 25.29 -11.80
CA VAL A 104 0.80 24.41 -10.76
C VAL A 104 1.67 23.34 -11.43
N VAL A 105 2.95 23.30 -11.04
CA VAL A 105 3.90 22.25 -11.42
C VAL A 105 4.34 21.51 -10.17
N THR A 106 4.10 20.20 -10.12
CA THR A 106 4.56 19.27 -9.08
C THR A 106 5.40 18.15 -9.70
N ARG A 107 5.98 17.29 -8.85
CA ARG A 107 6.66 16.06 -9.29
C ARG A 107 6.56 14.95 -8.26
N PHE A 108 6.49 13.72 -8.73
CA PHE A 108 6.75 12.53 -7.93
C PHE A 108 8.18 12.03 -8.25
N PRO A 109 9.15 12.13 -7.31
CA PRO A 109 10.54 11.80 -7.57
C PRO A 109 11.01 10.50 -6.88
N PRO A 110 10.53 9.29 -7.26
CA PRO A 110 10.97 8.07 -6.61
C PRO A 110 12.41 7.69 -7.03
N GLU A 111 13.18 7.15 -6.08
CA GLU A 111 14.40 6.42 -6.41
C GLU A 111 14.03 5.07 -7.06
N PRO A 112 14.56 4.73 -8.24
CA PRO A 112 14.20 3.50 -8.96
C PRO A 112 14.97 2.27 -8.44
N ASN A 113 14.98 2.09 -7.12
CA ASN A 113 15.71 1.02 -6.46
C ASN A 113 14.82 -0.04 -5.82
N GLY A 114 13.50 0.08 -5.91
CA GLY A 114 12.60 -0.87 -5.26
C GLY A 114 11.15 -0.69 -5.72
N TYR A 115 10.34 -1.70 -5.45
CA TYR A 115 8.90 -1.60 -5.71
C TYR A 115 8.24 -0.62 -4.76
N LEU A 116 7.34 0.19 -5.30
CA LEU A 116 6.50 1.08 -4.51
C LEU A 116 5.63 0.26 -3.56
N HIS A 117 5.47 0.77 -2.34
CA HIS A 117 4.51 0.28 -1.35
C HIS A 117 3.39 1.27 -1.07
N ILE A 118 2.37 0.87 -0.31
CA ILE A 118 1.18 1.67 0.04
C ILE A 118 1.49 3.10 0.55
N GLY A 119 2.59 3.30 1.28
CA GLY A 119 3.04 4.65 1.66
C GLY A 119 3.27 5.60 0.47
N HIS A 120 3.76 5.09 -0.66
CA HIS A 120 3.97 5.86 -1.89
C HIS A 120 2.64 6.21 -2.58
N ALA A 121 1.56 5.44 -2.38
CA ALA A 121 0.26 5.82 -2.93
C ALA A 121 -0.21 7.18 -2.38
N LYS A 122 0.13 7.52 -1.13
CA LYS A 122 -0.12 8.87 -0.58
C LYS A 122 0.68 9.91 -1.35
N ALA A 123 1.96 9.68 -1.60
CA ALA A 123 2.80 10.62 -2.34
C ALA A 123 2.34 10.83 -3.78
N ILE A 124 1.92 9.76 -4.46
CA ILE A 124 1.34 9.82 -5.82
C ILE A 124 0.04 10.62 -5.79
N ALA A 125 -0.91 10.25 -4.92
CA ALA A 125 -2.20 10.93 -4.83
C ALA A 125 -2.06 12.42 -4.46
N VAL A 126 -1.10 12.76 -3.60
CA VAL A 126 -0.78 14.15 -3.26
C VAL A 126 -0.22 14.90 -4.46
N ASN A 127 0.86 14.42 -5.09
CA ASN A 127 1.56 15.20 -6.13
C ASN A 127 0.74 15.30 -7.43
N PHE A 128 0.26 14.16 -7.94
CA PHE A 128 -0.52 14.13 -9.17
C PHE A 128 -1.91 14.72 -8.97
N GLY A 129 -2.57 14.38 -7.86
CA GLY A 129 -3.90 14.90 -7.57
C GLY A 129 -3.92 16.40 -7.28
N PHE A 130 -2.89 16.95 -6.62
CA PHE A 130 -2.78 18.40 -6.39
C PHE A 130 -2.62 19.16 -7.71
N ALA A 131 -1.74 18.71 -8.61
CA ALA A 131 -1.60 19.29 -9.94
C ALA A 131 -2.93 19.20 -10.72
N LYS A 132 -3.55 18.01 -10.76
CA LYS A 132 -4.82 17.80 -11.46
C LYS A 132 -5.94 18.69 -10.94
N HIS A 133 -6.08 18.84 -9.62
CA HIS A 133 -7.11 19.66 -9.00
C HIS A 133 -6.97 21.15 -9.37
N HIS A 134 -5.74 21.63 -9.52
CA HIS A 134 -5.43 23.02 -9.86
C HIS A 134 -5.17 23.24 -11.36
N GLY A 135 -5.52 22.29 -12.24
CA GLY A 135 -5.34 22.43 -13.69
C GLY A 135 -3.87 22.45 -14.16
N GLY A 136 -2.96 21.98 -13.31
CA GLY A 136 -1.52 21.97 -13.55
C GLY A 136 -0.98 20.64 -14.08
N VAL A 137 0.35 20.48 -13.99
CA VAL A 137 1.09 19.30 -14.48
C VAL A 137 1.93 18.66 -13.37
N CYS A 138 2.11 17.35 -13.44
CA CYS A 138 2.97 16.59 -12.53
C CYS A 138 4.01 15.81 -13.33
N TYR A 139 5.29 16.01 -13.00
CA TYR A 139 6.40 15.21 -13.53
C TYR A 139 6.49 13.86 -12.80
N LEU A 140 6.92 12.83 -13.52
CA LEU A 140 7.54 11.65 -12.92
C LEU A 140 9.05 11.80 -13.11
N ARG A 141 9.78 12.04 -12.03
CA ARG A 141 11.24 12.14 -12.10
C ARG A 141 11.87 10.92 -11.45
N PHE A 142 12.62 10.13 -12.18
CA PHE A 142 13.43 9.11 -11.53
C PHE A 142 14.64 9.78 -10.88
N ASP A 143 14.73 9.67 -9.55
CA ASP A 143 15.89 10.18 -8.82
C ASP A 143 17.02 9.15 -8.88
N ASP A 144 17.64 9.10 -10.06
CA ASP A 144 18.68 8.15 -10.46
C ASP A 144 20.09 8.70 -10.19
N THR A 145 20.32 9.28 -9.01
CA THR A 145 21.64 9.84 -8.68
C THR A 145 22.65 8.76 -8.24
N ASN A 146 22.21 7.52 -8.03
CA ASN A 146 23.01 6.49 -7.38
C ASN A 146 23.21 5.24 -8.26
N PRO A 147 24.37 5.11 -8.93
CA PRO A 147 24.61 4.09 -9.96
C PRO A 147 24.54 2.63 -9.49
N GLU A 148 24.62 2.35 -8.18
CA GLU A 148 24.71 0.98 -7.65
C GLU A 148 23.36 0.26 -7.49
N LYS A 149 22.23 0.97 -7.50
CA LYS A 149 20.97 0.44 -6.92
C LYS A 149 19.80 0.36 -7.88
N GLU A 150 20.04 0.59 -9.16
CA GLU A 150 18.98 0.91 -10.12
C GLU A 150 18.88 -0.20 -11.16
N GLU A 151 17.67 -0.75 -11.31
CA GLU A 151 17.39 -1.85 -12.24
C GLU A 151 16.18 -1.48 -13.08
N GLU A 152 16.22 -1.77 -14.39
CA GLU A 152 15.18 -1.41 -15.36
C GLU A 152 13.77 -1.82 -14.91
N ARG A 153 13.63 -3.00 -14.29
CA ARG A 153 12.35 -3.51 -13.75
C ARG A 153 11.64 -2.55 -12.79
N TYR A 154 12.38 -1.74 -12.02
CA TYR A 154 11.79 -0.80 -11.08
C TYR A 154 11.21 0.43 -11.79
N PHE A 155 11.83 0.88 -12.88
CA PHE A 155 11.32 1.99 -13.69
C PHE A 155 9.96 1.61 -14.28
N THR A 156 9.90 0.47 -14.97
CA THR A 156 8.66 -0.07 -15.55
C THR A 156 7.58 -0.25 -14.49
N ALA A 157 7.91 -0.88 -13.35
CA ALA A 157 6.93 -1.11 -12.30
C ALA A 157 6.41 0.20 -11.66
N ILE A 158 7.24 1.23 -11.50
CA ILE A 158 6.81 2.54 -10.99
C ILE A 158 5.82 3.19 -11.95
N GLU A 159 6.13 3.21 -13.25
CA GLU A 159 5.26 3.77 -14.29
C GLU A 159 3.91 3.05 -14.34
N GLU A 160 3.94 1.72 -14.36
CA GLU A 160 2.74 0.88 -14.33
C GLU A 160 1.87 1.14 -13.10
N MET A 161 2.46 1.37 -11.92
CA MET A 161 1.70 1.66 -10.70
C MET A 161 1.07 3.05 -10.71
N ILE A 162 1.73 4.04 -11.30
CA ILE A 162 1.18 5.40 -11.47
C ILE A 162 0.00 5.35 -12.43
N SER A 163 0.16 4.68 -13.58
CA SER A 163 -0.90 4.46 -14.56
C SER A 163 -2.08 3.69 -13.98
N TRP A 164 -1.80 2.59 -13.26
CA TRP A 164 -2.84 1.80 -12.60
C TRP A 164 -3.64 2.58 -11.55
N LEU A 165 -3.00 3.53 -10.84
CA LEU A 165 -3.69 4.44 -9.93
C LEU A 165 -4.53 5.51 -10.65
N GLY A 166 -4.52 5.56 -11.99
CA GLY A 166 -5.31 6.49 -12.80
C GLY A 166 -4.65 7.86 -12.97
N PHE A 167 -3.32 7.92 -12.92
CA PHE A 167 -2.55 9.13 -13.17
C PHE A 167 -1.65 8.95 -14.39
N THR A 168 -1.43 10.04 -15.13
CA THR A 168 -0.50 10.09 -16.25
C THR A 168 0.52 11.20 -16.00
N PRO A 169 1.83 10.93 -16.05
CA PRO A 169 2.85 11.97 -15.94
C PRO A 169 2.82 12.88 -17.16
N TYR A 170 2.99 14.19 -16.92
CA TYR A 170 3.17 15.17 -17.99
C TYR A 170 4.44 14.90 -18.79
N LYS A 171 5.51 14.58 -18.07
CA LYS A 171 6.80 14.17 -18.65
C LYS A 171 7.51 13.24 -17.67
N ILE A 172 8.22 12.26 -18.23
CA ILE A 172 9.17 11.42 -17.51
C ILE A 172 10.56 12.04 -17.66
N THR A 173 11.23 12.30 -16.55
CA THR A 173 12.57 12.90 -16.50
C THR A 173 13.48 12.09 -15.58
N TYR A 174 14.78 12.31 -15.70
CA TYR A 174 15.79 11.67 -14.86
C TYR A 174 16.66 12.75 -14.22
N SER A 175 17.05 12.56 -12.96
CA SER A 175 18.06 13.41 -12.32
C SER A 175 19.36 13.39 -13.12
N SER A 176 19.73 12.24 -13.68
CA SER A 176 20.92 12.03 -14.52
C SER A 176 20.94 12.82 -15.83
N ASP A 177 19.78 13.18 -16.39
CA ASP A 177 19.70 14.06 -17.57
C ASP A 177 20.32 15.44 -17.29
N ASN A 178 20.47 15.80 -16.01
CA ASN A 178 20.99 17.09 -15.55
C ASN A 178 22.41 17.00 -14.99
N PHE A 179 23.12 15.86 -15.03
CA PHE A 179 24.46 15.74 -14.42
C PHE A 179 25.45 16.80 -14.90
N GLN A 180 25.45 17.14 -16.19
CA GLN A 180 26.30 18.21 -16.70
C GLN A 180 25.93 19.58 -16.11
N LYS A 181 24.63 19.94 -16.07
CA LYS A 181 24.18 21.20 -15.47
C LYS A 181 24.51 21.28 -13.98
N LEU A 182 24.35 20.16 -13.26
CA LEU A 182 24.70 20.05 -11.85
C LEU A 182 26.21 20.24 -11.65
N TYR A 183 27.03 19.65 -12.52
CA TYR A 183 28.48 19.81 -12.48
C TYR A 183 28.90 21.26 -12.74
N ASP A 184 28.31 21.92 -13.75
CA ASP A 184 28.59 23.33 -14.06
C ASP A 184 28.20 24.25 -12.90
N LEU A 185 27.08 23.96 -12.22
CA LEU A 185 26.69 24.69 -11.01
C LEU A 185 27.61 24.40 -9.81
N ALA A 186 28.18 23.19 -9.71
CA ALA A 186 29.19 22.89 -8.71
C ALA A 186 30.48 23.68 -8.93
N GLU A 187 30.95 23.82 -10.18
CA GLU A 187 32.07 24.71 -10.51
C GLU A 187 31.75 26.18 -10.20
N LYS A 188 30.52 26.61 -10.48
CA LYS A 188 30.04 27.96 -10.09
C LYS A 188 30.07 28.14 -8.57
N MET A 189 29.64 27.15 -7.78
CA MET A 189 29.72 27.22 -6.32
C MET A 189 31.14 27.36 -5.81
N ILE A 190 32.11 26.66 -6.42
CA ILE A 190 33.53 26.80 -6.09
C ILE A 190 34.01 28.22 -6.41
N THR A 191 33.63 28.75 -7.58
CA THR A 191 33.99 30.11 -8.01
C THR A 191 33.42 31.20 -7.11
N LEU A 192 32.24 30.95 -6.52
CA LEU A 192 31.61 31.83 -5.53
C LEU A 192 32.20 31.67 -4.12
N GLU A 193 33.23 30.84 -3.94
CA GLU A 193 33.79 30.46 -2.64
C GLU A 193 32.74 29.84 -1.69
N LYS A 194 31.71 29.20 -2.27
CA LYS A 194 30.62 28.52 -1.57
C LYS A 194 30.71 26.99 -1.64
N ALA A 195 31.79 26.45 -2.18
CA ALA A 195 32.11 25.03 -2.11
C ALA A 195 33.62 24.81 -2.09
N TYR A 196 34.06 23.69 -1.51
CA TYR A 196 35.47 23.32 -1.44
C TYR A 196 35.65 21.80 -1.50
N SER A 197 36.79 21.37 -2.05
CA SER A 197 37.18 19.97 -2.22
C SER A 197 37.97 19.52 -1.00
N THR A 198 37.64 18.35 -0.45
CA THR A 198 38.32 17.82 0.75
C THR A 198 38.57 16.32 0.63
N SER A 199 39.70 15.88 1.18
CA SER A 199 40.07 14.48 1.41
C SER A 199 40.01 14.08 2.89
N ASP A 200 39.59 15.00 3.75
CA ASP A 200 39.53 14.81 5.20
C ASP A 200 38.45 13.79 5.59
N THR A 201 38.83 12.83 6.43
CA THR A 201 38.00 11.72 6.90
C THR A 201 37.31 12.03 8.25
N GLU A 202 37.71 13.10 8.95
CA GLU A 202 37.21 13.48 10.27
C GLU A 202 35.86 14.23 10.26
N ILE A 203 35.04 14.00 9.22
CA ILE A 203 33.75 14.70 9.02
C ILE A 203 32.87 14.64 10.27
N LYS A 204 32.86 13.50 10.96
CA LYS A 204 32.05 13.31 12.17
C LYS A 204 32.51 14.22 13.31
N LEU A 205 33.82 14.37 13.50
CA LEU A 205 34.40 15.26 14.51
C LEU A 205 34.16 16.73 14.15
N GLN A 206 34.37 17.11 12.89
CA GLN A 206 34.07 18.45 12.37
C GLN A 206 32.61 18.87 12.60
N ARG A 207 31.70 17.91 12.58
CA ARG A 207 30.26 18.08 12.86
C ARG A 207 29.88 17.94 14.33
N GLY A 208 30.87 17.92 15.24
CA GLY A 208 30.66 17.93 16.69
C GLY A 208 30.73 16.56 17.37
N GLY A 209 31.32 15.56 16.72
CA GLY A 209 31.55 14.25 17.30
C GLY A 209 30.28 13.42 17.53
N GLU A 210 30.35 12.43 18.42
CA GLU A 210 29.17 11.64 18.77
C GLU A 210 28.17 12.47 19.58
N LYS A 211 26.92 12.52 19.08
CA LYS A 211 25.80 13.28 19.68
C LYS A 211 25.98 14.81 19.71
N GLY A 212 26.94 15.36 18.97
CA GLY A 212 27.19 16.82 18.97
C GLY A 212 27.84 17.33 20.25
N ALA A 213 28.56 16.47 20.98
CA ALA A 213 29.17 16.77 22.27
C ALA A 213 30.47 17.60 22.17
N SER A 214 31.07 17.70 20.98
CA SER A 214 32.30 18.46 20.73
C SER A 214 32.01 19.74 19.93
N PRO A 215 32.85 20.79 20.07
CA PRO A 215 32.76 21.97 19.21
C PRO A 215 32.89 21.60 17.73
N ARG A 216 32.07 22.22 16.88
CA ARG A 216 32.16 22.07 15.43
C ARG A 216 33.33 22.90 14.90
N PHE A 217 34.03 22.37 13.91
CA PHE A 217 35.14 23.06 13.24
C PHE A 217 35.19 22.66 11.78
N ARG A 218 35.74 23.55 10.94
CA ARG A 218 35.93 23.31 9.51
C ARG A 218 37.35 22.79 9.28
N CYS A 219 37.53 21.83 8.37
CA CYS A 219 38.88 21.40 8.00
C CYS A 219 39.65 22.49 7.24
N GLU A 220 40.98 22.40 7.29
CA GLU A 220 41.90 23.35 6.64
C GLU A 220 41.67 23.45 5.12
N HIS A 221 41.16 22.38 4.49
CA HIS A 221 40.85 22.36 3.07
C HIS A 221 39.81 23.38 2.63
N ALA A 222 39.04 23.95 3.57
CA ALA A 222 38.10 25.03 3.25
C ALA A 222 38.76 26.38 2.98
N ASN A 223 40.05 26.50 3.29
CA ASN A 223 40.88 27.67 3.01
C ASN A 223 41.65 27.56 1.69
N HIS A 224 41.52 26.45 0.95
CA HIS A 224 42.06 26.35 -0.41
C HIS A 224 41.51 27.46 -1.30
N THR A 225 42.33 27.92 -2.23
CA THR A 225 41.96 28.89 -3.26
C THR A 225 40.90 28.31 -4.20
N VAL A 226 40.24 29.18 -4.97
CA VAL A 226 39.26 28.79 -5.98
C VAL A 226 39.89 27.87 -7.02
N GLU A 227 41.09 28.20 -7.49
CA GLU A 227 41.85 27.45 -8.49
C GLU A 227 42.20 26.03 -8.02
N GLU A 228 42.67 25.90 -6.78
CA GLU A 228 42.97 24.59 -6.18
C GLU A 228 41.72 23.72 -6.05
N ASN A 229 40.60 24.31 -5.61
CA ASN A 229 39.35 23.58 -5.46
C ASN A 229 38.78 23.13 -6.82
N LEU A 230 38.83 23.99 -7.84
CA LEU A 230 38.43 23.66 -9.21
C LEU A 230 39.29 22.53 -9.78
N GLN A 231 40.62 22.62 -9.63
CA GLN A 231 41.51 21.59 -10.13
C GLN A 231 41.24 20.24 -9.45
N LYS A 232 41.11 20.22 -8.12
CA LYS A 232 40.77 19.00 -7.37
C LYS A 232 39.42 18.42 -7.79
N PHE A 233 38.40 19.27 -8.03
CA PHE A 233 37.08 18.80 -8.45
C PHE A 233 37.08 18.22 -9.87
N ARG A 234 37.82 18.83 -10.80
CA ARG A 234 38.06 18.28 -12.14
C ARG A 234 38.83 16.96 -12.07
N ASP A 235 39.86 16.87 -11.24
CA ASP A 235 40.63 15.65 -11.00
C ASP A 235 39.76 14.52 -10.42
N MET A 236 38.77 14.83 -9.58
CA MET A 236 37.78 13.85 -9.12
C MET A 236 36.92 13.34 -10.28
N LYS A 237 36.42 14.23 -11.16
CA LYS A 237 35.66 13.84 -12.37
C LYS A 237 36.51 12.98 -13.32
N ASP A 238 37.79 13.31 -13.46
CA ASP A 238 38.74 12.58 -14.30
C ASP A 238 39.17 11.23 -13.69
N GLY A 239 38.83 10.97 -12.42
CA GLY A 239 39.10 9.70 -11.74
C GLY A 239 40.51 9.55 -11.22
N LYS A 240 41.17 10.67 -10.87
CA LYS A 240 42.50 10.66 -10.24
C LYS A 240 42.48 10.26 -8.76
N TYR A 241 41.27 10.15 -8.19
CA TYR A 241 41.02 9.75 -6.80
C TYR A 241 40.16 8.50 -6.75
N LYS A 242 40.43 7.62 -5.78
CA LYS A 242 39.59 6.45 -5.51
C LYS A 242 38.33 6.84 -4.72
N PRO A 243 37.30 5.97 -4.67
CA PRO A 243 36.13 6.19 -3.83
C PRO A 243 36.52 6.54 -2.39
N ARG A 244 35.86 7.57 -1.84
CA ARG A 244 36.09 8.12 -0.48
C ARG A 244 37.41 8.85 -0.25
N GLU A 245 38.33 8.91 -1.21
CA GLU A 245 39.58 9.68 -1.07
C GLU A 245 39.37 11.19 -1.19
N ALA A 246 38.36 11.63 -1.93
CA ALA A 246 38.00 13.04 -2.04
C ALA A 246 36.49 13.21 -2.30
N PHE A 247 35.96 14.38 -1.93
CA PHE A 247 34.57 14.77 -2.18
C PHE A 247 34.42 16.30 -2.14
N LEU A 248 33.36 16.81 -2.76
CA LEU A 248 33.03 18.24 -2.74
C LEU A 248 32.05 18.54 -1.61
N ARG A 249 32.28 19.61 -0.85
CA ARG A 249 31.37 20.11 0.19
C ARG A 249 30.88 21.51 -0.12
N MET A 250 29.63 21.79 0.23
CA MET A 250 29.08 23.13 0.27
C MET A 250 29.67 23.88 1.47
N LYS A 251 30.14 25.11 1.29
CA LYS A 251 30.68 25.97 2.35
C LYS A 251 29.54 26.80 2.94
N GLN A 252 28.85 26.20 3.90
CA GLN A 252 27.68 26.71 4.59
C GLN A 252 28.07 27.29 5.96
N ASP A 253 27.09 27.46 6.85
CA ASP A 253 27.30 27.91 8.22
C ASP A 253 27.35 26.73 9.19
N ILE A 254 28.57 26.32 9.53
CA ILE A 254 28.80 25.25 10.51
C ILE A 254 28.39 25.64 11.94
N THR A 255 28.10 26.91 12.22
CA THR A 255 27.66 27.35 13.55
C THR A 255 26.14 27.21 13.74
N ASP A 256 25.38 27.09 12.65
CA ASP A 256 23.93 26.88 12.66
C ASP A 256 23.54 25.67 13.54
N GLY A 257 22.38 25.73 14.19
CA GLY A 257 21.86 24.61 14.99
C GLY A 257 21.35 23.44 14.13
N ASN A 258 21.10 23.66 12.85
CA ASN A 258 20.59 22.68 11.89
C ASN A 258 21.74 21.89 11.24
N PRO A 259 21.80 20.55 11.40
CA PRO A 259 22.82 19.72 10.78
C PRO A 259 22.92 19.82 9.26
N GLN A 260 21.85 20.27 8.59
CA GLN A 260 21.81 20.46 7.14
C GLN A 260 22.56 21.71 6.65
N MET A 261 23.08 22.52 7.57
CA MET A 261 23.97 23.64 7.26
C MET A 261 25.44 23.37 7.61
N TRP A 262 25.77 22.15 8.07
CA TRP A 262 27.13 21.80 8.50
C TRP A 262 27.99 21.29 7.34
N ASP A 263 28.18 22.16 6.35
CA ASP A 263 28.94 21.94 5.14
C ASP A 263 28.62 20.58 4.50
N LEU A 264 27.40 20.43 3.97
CA LEU A 264 26.93 19.17 3.37
C LEU A 264 27.78 18.77 2.15
N ALA A 265 27.91 17.46 1.93
CA ALA A 265 28.55 16.95 0.73
C ALA A 265 27.68 17.23 -0.50
N ALA A 266 28.28 17.80 -1.55
CA ALA A 266 27.64 18.06 -2.84
C ALA A 266 27.90 16.94 -3.85
N TYR A 267 29.12 16.40 -3.90
CA TYR A 267 29.51 15.32 -4.82
C TYR A 267 30.35 14.27 -4.10
N ARG A 268 30.23 13.02 -4.55
CA ARG A 268 31.03 11.88 -4.08
C ARG A 268 31.58 11.07 -5.25
N ILE A 269 32.74 10.49 -5.07
CA ILE A 269 33.36 9.59 -6.05
C ILE A 269 32.72 8.20 -5.96
N LYS A 270 32.32 7.65 -7.11
CA LYS A 270 31.93 6.25 -7.30
C LYS A 270 32.46 5.75 -8.63
N THR A 271 33.24 4.67 -8.60
CA THR A 271 33.96 4.16 -9.79
C THR A 271 33.70 2.68 -10.07
N ASP A 272 32.97 1.99 -9.19
CA ASP A 272 32.92 0.53 -9.22
C ASP A 272 31.76 0.01 -10.08
N THR A 273 30.74 0.86 -10.31
CA THR A 273 29.53 0.50 -11.04
C THR A 273 29.21 1.60 -12.07
N PRO A 274 28.92 1.26 -13.34
CA PRO A 274 28.48 2.24 -14.31
C PRO A 274 27.07 2.74 -13.98
N HIS A 275 26.77 3.98 -14.34
CA HIS A 275 25.43 4.51 -14.27
C HIS A 275 24.54 3.85 -15.33
N HIS A 276 23.31 3.49 -14.97
CA HIS A 276 22.42 2.75 -15.88
C HIS A 276 22.08 3.51 -17.17
N ARG A 277 22.11 4.86 -17.15
CA ARG A 277 21.87 5.73 -18.33
C ARG A 277 23.10 6.35 -18.95
N THR A 278 24.06 6.75 -18.12
CA THR A 278 25.23 7.54 -18.56
C THR A 278 26.50 6.71 -18.58
N GLY A 279 26.39 5.38 -18.39
CA GLY A 279 27.51 4.45 -18.44
C GLY A 279 28.67 4.87 -17.54
N TRP A 280 29.85 4.99 -18.14
CA TRP A 280 31.10 5.35 -17.47
C TRP A 280 31.48 6.82 -17.61
N ASP A 281 30.58 7.66 -18.15
CA ASP A 281 30.87 9.07 -18.42
C ASP A 281 31.14 9.87 -17.14
N TRP A 282 30.62 9.39 -16.01
CA TRP A 282 30.73 10.03 -14.70
C TRP A 282 31.40 9.10 -13.67
N LYS A 283 32.40 9.65 -12.98
CA LYS A 283 33.09 9.02 -11.83
C LYS A 283 32.73 9.69 -10.50
N ILE A 284 32.05 10.83 -10.58
CA ILE A 284 31.52 11.57 -9.45
C ILE A 284 30.02 11.74 -9.63
N TYR A 285 29.28 11.62 -8.54
CA TYR A 285 27.83 11.70 -8.53
C TYR A 285 27.38 12.74 -7.51
N PRO A 286 26.41 13.59 -7.86
CA PRO A 286 25.87 14.56 -6.93
C PRO A 286 25.10 13.85 -5.81
N THR A 287 25.03 14.48 -4.65
CA THR A 287 24.22 13.98 -3.54
C THR A 287 22.75 14.38 -3.71
N TYR A 288 21.87 13.76 -2.92
CA TYR A 288 20.45 14.11 -2.87
C TYR A 288 20.24 15.60 -2.58
N ASP A 289 20.86 16.15 -1.52
CA ASP A 289 20.67 17.55 -1.14
C ASP A 289 21.16 18.55 -2.21
N PHE A 290 22.13 18.16 -3.06
CA PHE A 290 22.59 19.00 -4.18
C PHE A 290 21.69 18.88 -5.41
N THR A 291 21.20 17.67 -5.70
CA THR A 291 20.40 17.38 -6.89
C THR A 291 18.97 17.85 -6.75
N HIS A 292 18.36 17.60 -5.59
CA HIS A 292 16.92 17.64 -5.41
C HIS A 292 16.33 19.03 -5.70
N CYS A 293 16.93 20.08 -5.13
CA CYS A 293 16.47 21.46 -5.32
C CYS A 293 16.79 22.00 -6.71
N LEU A 294 17.95 21.64 -7.27
CA LEU A 294 18.39 22.13 -8.57
C LEU A 294 17.58 21.50 -9.70
N CYS A 295 17.28 20.20 -9.63
CA CYS A 295 16.36 19.57 -10.57
C CYS A 295 14.94 20.14 -10.47
N ASP A 296 14.44 20.40 -9.25
CA ASP A 296 13.15 21.09 -9.09
C ASP A 296 13.19 22.51 -9.71
N SER A 297 14.32 23.21 -9.60
CA SER A 297 14.52 24.52 -10.22
C SER A 297 14.50 24.45 -11.74
N PHE A 298 15.22 23.49 -12.33
CA PHE A 298 15.29 23.30 -13.79
C PHE A 298 13.94 22.92 -14.41
N GLU A 299 13.12 22.18 -13.69
CA GLU A 299 11.79 21.74 -14.12
C GLU A 299 10.70 22.78 -13.83
N GLY A 300 11.05 23.91 -13.20
CA GLY A 300 10.09 24.95 -12.86
C GLY A 300 9.05 24.51 -11.82
N ILE A 301 9.42 23.58 -10.92
CA ILE A 301 8.51 23.05 -9.90
C ILE A 301 8.01 24.21 -9.03
N THR A 302 6.69 24.37 -8.96
CA THR A 302 6.06 25.40 -8.11
C THR A 302 5.95 24.93 -6.66
N HIS A 303 5.53 23.67 -6.49
CA HIS A 303 5.22 23.05 -5.21
C HIS A 303 6.00 21.73 -5.11
N SER A 304 7.11 21.77 -4.39
CA SER A 304 7.95 20.61 -4.10
C SER A 304 7.43 19.92 -2.84
N LEU A 305 6.54 18.93 -3.02
CA LEU A 305 5.89 18.25 -1.91
C LEU A 305 6.68 17.01 -1.49
N CYS A 306 7.15 16.98 -0.25
CA CYS A 306 7.91 15.86 0.31
C CYS A 306 7.42 15.51 1.73
N THR A 307 8.06 14.54 2.39
CA THR A 307 7.64 14.12 3.72
C THR A 307 8.36 14.89 4.84
N THR A 308 7.77 14.92 6.03
CA THR A 308 8.29 15.65 7.21
C THR A 308 9.69 15.25 7.65
N GLU A 309 10.21 14.10 7.23
CA GLU A 309 11.59 13.69 7.41
C GLU A 309 12.60 14.69 6.81
N PHE A 310 12.20 15.48 5.80
CA PHE A 310 13.06 16.43 5.09
C PHE A 310 12.85 17.89 5.52
N VAL A 311 12.13 18.14 6.63
CA VAL A 311 11.88 19.51 7.10
C VAL A 311 13.16 20.28 7.41
N GLN A 312 14.18 19.61 7.96
CA GLN A 312 15.47 20.22 8.24
C GLN A 312 16.24 20.53 6.94
N SER A 313 16.06 19.72 5.89
CA SER A 313 16.71 19.93 4.58
C SER A 313 16.12 21.10 3.81
N ARG A 314 14.96 21.63 4.20
CA ARG A 314 14.41 22.83 3.53
C ARG A 314 15.37 24.02 3.58
N VAL A 315 16.08 24.19 4.69
CA VAL A 315 17.03 25.30 4.86
C VAL A 315 18.20 25.18 3.88
N SER A 316 18.76 23.98 3.69
CA SER A 316 19.81 23.75 2.71
C SER A 316 19.30 23.80 1.27
N TYR A 317 18.08 23.33 1.03
CA TYR A 317 17.38 23.43 -0.25
C TYR A 317 17.25 24.89 -0.71
N GLU A 318 16.69 25.75 0.15
CA GLU A 318 16.51 27.19 -0.13
C GLU A 318 17.85 27.90 -0.24
N TRP A 319 18.80 27.58 0.65
CA TRP A 319 20.16 28.15 0.62
C TRP A 319 20.85 27.89 -0.72
N LEU A 320 20.77 26.66 -1.26
CA LEU A 320 21.46 26.30 -2.50
C LEU A 320 20.87 27.04 -3.70
N ASN A 321 19.54 27.08 -3.82
CA ASN A 321 18.87 27.81 -4.90
C ASN A 321 19.21 29.31 -4.88
N LYS A 322 19.12 29.94 -3.70
CA LYS A 322 19.42 31.36 -3.51
C LYS A 322 20.88 31.69 -3.79
N THR A 323 21.80 30.84 -3.32
CA THR A 323 23.25 31.03 -3.51
C THR A 323 23.63 31.00 -4.99
N LEU A 324 23.00 30.10 -5.76
CA LEU A 324 23.24 29.97 -7.19
C LEU A 324 22.47 30.99 -8.05
N GLY A 325 21.50 31.70 -7.46
CA GLY A 325 20.63 32.64 -8.15
C GLY A 325 19.74 31.95 -9.18
N VAL A 326 19.32 30.71 -8.90
CA VAL A 326 18.39 29.94 -9.76
C VAL A 326 16.95 30.11 -9.25
N TYR A 327 15.97 29.65 -10.02
CA TYR A 327 14.58 29.66 -9.59
C TYR A 327 14.42 28.90 -8.26
N GLU A 328 13.55 29.42 -7.38
CA GLU A 328 13.34 28.89 -6.02
C GLU A 328 11.97 28.19 -5.93
N PRO A 329 11.89 26.87 -6.17
CA PRO A 329 10.70 26.07 -5.87
C PRO A 329 10.33 26.12 -4.38
N MET A 330 9.04 26.01 -4.07
CA MET A 330 8.58 26.01 -2.68
C MET A 330 8.48 24.57 -2.14
N GLN A 331 9.39 24.18 -1.23
CA GLN A 331 9.32 22.88 -0.55
C GLN A 331 8.31 22.91 0.60
N ARG A 332 7.33 21.99 0.63
CA ARG A 332 6.41 21.83 1.76
C ARG A 332 6.24 20.36 2.14
N GLU A 333 6.27 20.11 3.45
CA GLU A 333 6.38 18.77 4.00
C GLU A 333 5.07 18.27 4.60
N TYR A 334 4.64 17.06 4.24
CA TYR A 334 3.49 16.39 4.84
C TYR A 334 3.90 15.11 5.58
N GLY A 335 3.08 14.68 6.54
CA GLY A 335 3.30 13.48 7.32
C GLY A 335 3.14 12.22 6.45
N ARG A 336 4.15 11.35 6.47
CA ARG A 336 4.12 10.08 5.74
C ARG A 336 2.96 9.18 6.20
N LEU A 337 2.55 8.26 5.31
CA LEU A 337 1.64 7.17 5.64
C LEU A 337 2.45 5.94 6.08
N GLY A 338 2.28 5.53 7.33
CA GLY A 338 2.73 4.25 7.85
C GLY A 338 1.55 3.32 8.09
N ILE A 339 1.77 2.02 7.92
CA ILE A 339 0.77 0.98 8.24
C ILE A 339 1.34 0.01 9.30
N THR A 340 0.57 -0.27 10.35
CA THR A 340 0.90 -1.27 11.38
C THR A 340 0.30 -2.64 11.05
N GLY A 341 0.91 -3.71 11.55
CA GLY A 341 0.58 -5.11 11.23
C GLY A 341 1.30 -5.67 10.00
N THR A 342 2.24 -4.91 9.44
CA THR A 342 3.09 -5.32 8.31
C THR A 342 4.46 -4.64 8.38
N VAL A 343 5.34 -4.97 7.44
CA VAL A 343 6.65 -4.34 7.24
C VAL A 343 6.69 -3.68 5.86
N LEU A 344 7.14 -2.42 5.81
CA LEU A 344 7.30 -1.66 4.56
C LEU A 344 8.77 -1.48 4.15
N SER A 345 9.71 -1.85 5.03
CA SER A 345 11.14 -1.72 4.76
C SER A 345 11.58 -2.66 3.64
N LYS A 346 12.20 -2.10 2.59
CA LYS A 346 12.78 -2.86 1.47
C LYS A 346 13.67 -4.02 1.94
N ARG A 347 14.55 -3.78 2.92
CA ARG A 347 15.44 -4.81 3.48
C ARG A 347 14.67 -5.96 4.12
N LYS A 348 13.56 -5.67 4.81
CA LYS A 348 12.74 -6.69 5.47
C LYS A 348 11.91 -7.49 4.46
N ILE A 349 11.33 -6.81 3.46
CA ILE A 349 10.58 -7.47 2.38
C ILE A 349 11.51 -8.36 1.55
N LEU A 350 12.71 -7.88 1.20
CA LEU A 350 13.71 -8.68 0.51
C LEU A 350 14.02 -9.98 1.29
N LYS A 351 14.22 -9.87 2.60
CA LYS A 351 14.45 -11.05 3.46
C LYS A 351 13.28 -12.04 3.42
N LEU A 352 12.03 -11.58 3.42
CA LEU A 352 10.85 -12.45 3.27
C LEU A 352 10.82 -13.18 1.92
N VAL A 353 11.26 -12.51 0.85
CA VAL A 353 11.32 -13.06 -0.51
C VAL A 353 12.46 -14.06 -0.66
N GLU A 354 13.64 -13.74 -0.13
CA GLU A 354 14.83 -14.60 -0.16
C GLU A 354 14.61 -15.89 0.65
N GLU A 355 13.99 -15.78 1.84
CA GLU A 355 13.65 -16.93 2.70
C GLU A 355 12.38 -17.68 2.25
N LYS A 356 11.79 -17.30 1.11
CA LYS A 356 10.60 -17.96 0.51
C LYS A 356 9.38 -18.02 1.45
N ILE A 357 9.28 -17.08 2.39
CA ILE A 357 8.08 -16.90 3.24
C ILE A 357 6.92 -16.35 2.41
N VAL A 358 7.26 -15.50 1.43
CA VAL A 358 6.35 -14.97 0.42
C VAL A 358 6.79 -15.40 -0.99
N ARG A 359 5.84 -15.43 -1.93
CA ARG A 359 6.05 -15.90 -3.32
C ARG A 359 6.99 -14.98 -4.11
N GLY A 360 6.94 -13.68 -3.83
CA GLY A 360 7.68 -12.64 -4.54
C GLY A 360 7.35 -11.26 -3.97
N TRP A 361 7.83 -10.22 -4.66
CA TRP A 361 7.52 -8.82 -4.30
C TRP A 361 6.07 -8.43 -4.55
N ASP A 362 5.37 -9.19 -5.39
CA ASP A 362 3.96 -9.06 -5.74
C ASP A 362 3.06 -10.00 -4.92
N ASP A 363 3.58 -10.70 -3.90
CA ASP A 363 2.76 -11.59 -3.07
C ASP A 363 1.56 -10.81 -2.45
N PRO A 364 0.31 -11.31 -2.58
CA PRO A 364 -0.89 -10.64 -2.08
C PRO A 364 -0.89 -10.30 -0.58
N ARG A 365 0.00 -10.90 0.22
CA ARG A 365 0.15 -10.64 1.66
C ARG A 365 1.05 -9.43 1.95
N LEU A 366 1.80 -8.95 0.96
CA LEU A 366 2.63 -7.75 1.05
C LEU A 366 1.83 -6.47 0.76
N TYR A 367 2.35 -5.35 1.25
CA TYR A 367 1.78 -4.01 1.02
C TYR A 367 2.59 -3.21 -0.01
N THR A 368 3.31 -3.91 -0.88
CA THR A 368 3.78 -3.36 -2.17
C THR A 368 2.56 -3.03 -3.04
N LEU A 369 2.62 -2.01 -3.89
CA LEU A 369 1.50 -1.66 -4.78
C LEU A 369 1.22 -2.78 -5.77
N ILE A 370 2.27 -3.45 -6.28
CA ILE A 370 2.13 -4.64 -7.13
C ILE A 370 1.45 -5.80 -6.40
N GLY A 371 1.75 -6.02 -5.11
CA GLY A 371 1.07 -7.06 -4.31
C GLY A 371 -0.38 -6.71 -3.99
N ILE A 372 -0.65 -5.43 -3.69
CA ILE A 372 -2.01 -4.92 -3.47
C ILE A 372 -2.86 -5.02 -4.75
N LYS A 373 -2.26 -4.72 -5.91
CA LYS A 373 -2.87 -4.89 -7.23
C LYS A 373 -3.21 -6.36 -7.47
N ARG A 374 -2.22 -7.26 -7.35
CA ARG A 374 -2.40 -8.73 -7.53
C ARG A 374 -3.40 -9.35 -6.53
N ARG A 375 -3.47 -8.82 -5.31
CA ARG A 375 -4.50 -9.18 -4.32
C ARG A 375 -5.92 -8.88 -4.81
N GLY A 376 -6.07 -7.94 -5.76
CA GLY A 376 -7.34 -7.53 -6.34
C GLY A 376 -7.95 -6.30 -5.69
N VAL A 377 -7.17 -5.48 -4.96
CA VAL A 377 -7.69 -4.22 -4.41
C VAL A 377 -7.87 -3.20 -5.53
N PRO A 378 -9.05 -2.57 -5.71
CA PRO A 378 -9.24 -1.55 -6.73
C PRO A 378 -8.37 -0.30 -6.46
N PRO A 379 -7.78 0.33 -7.50
CA PRO A 379 -6.92 1.51 -7.32
C PRO A 379 -7.69 2.67 -6.67
N ARG A 380 -8.98 2.83 -7.03
CA ARG A 380 -9.83 3.87 -6.44
C ARG A 380 -10.04 3.69 -4.93
N ALA A 381 -10.09 2.47 -4.42
CA ALA A 381 -10.20 2.23 -2.98
C ALA A 381 -8.95 2.72 -2.22
N ILE A 382 -7.78 2.70 -2.86
CA ILE A 382 -6.53 3.22 -2.30
C ILE A 382 -6.58 4.75 -2.26
N LEU A 383 -7.05 5.39 -3.34
CA LEU A 383 -7.20 6.85 -3.39
C LEU A 383 -8.24 7.35 -2.37
N ASP A 384 -9.38 6.66 -2.27
CA ASP A 384 -10.40 6.96 -1.27
C ASP A 384 -9.83 6.81 0.16
N PHE A 385 -9.00 5.80 0.42
CA PHE A 385 -8.31 5.63 1.70
C PHE A 385 -7.38 6.80 2.00
N VAL A 386 -6.57 7.26 1.03
CA VAL A 386 -5.69 8.42 1.21
C VAL A 386 -6.51 9.69 1.47
N ASN A 387 -7.59 9.90 0.72
CA ASN A 387 -8.47 11.06 0.88
C ASN A 387 -9.21 11.05 2.23
N GLU A 388 -9.68 9.89 2.70
CA GLU A 388 -10.32 9.71 4.02
C GLU A 388 -9.36 10.02 5.19
N LEU A 389 -8.07 9.72 5.04
CA LEU A 389 -7.06 10.08 6.04
C LEU A 389 -6.70 11.56 6.01
N GLY A 390 -6.81 12.19 4.84
CA GLY A 390 -6.39 13.56 4.60
C GLY A 390 -4.87 13.72 4.63
N VAL A 391 -4.44 14.97 4.47
CA VAL A 391 -3.04 15.36 4.45
C VAL A 391 -2.81 16.38 5.56
N THR A 392 -1.87 16.10 6.44
CA THR A 392 -1.42 16.95 7.54
C THR A 392 0.08 16.82 7.68
N THR A 393 0.72 17.63 8.53
CA THR A 393 2.15 17.50 8.87
C THR A 393 2.43 16.35 9.84
N SER A 394 1.41 15.74 10.44
CA SER A 394 1.58 14.64 11.39
C SER A 394 1.65 13.30 10.68
N VAL A 395 2.61 12.46 11.08
CA VAL A 395 2.74 11.09 10.57
C VAL A 395 1.47 10.30 10.87
N SER A 396 0.88 9.71 9.83
CA SER A 396 -0.33 8.90 9.95
C SER A 396 0.06 7.43 10.06
N VAL A 397 -0.06 6.85 11.26
CA VAL A 397 0.16 5.41 11.49
C VAL A 397 -1.18 4.72 11.60
N ILE A 398 -1.51 3.89 10.61
CA ILE A 398 -2.84 3.30 10.45
C ILE A 398 -2.78 1.78 10.50
N GLN A 399 -3.69 1.15 11.22
CA GLN A 399 -3.81 -0.31 11.24
C GLN A 399 -4.30 -0.84 9.88
N ILE A 400 -3.78 -1.98 9.44
CA ILE A 400 -4.26 -2.73 8.26
C ILE A 400 -5.78 -2.84 8.22
N LYS A 401 -6.40 -3.09 9.37
CA LYS A 401 -7.85 -3.25 9.50
C LYS A 401 -8.62 -2.04 8.96
N ARG A 402 -8.11 -0.82 9.15
CA ARG A 402 -8.75 0.39 8.64
C ARG A 402 -8.63 0.50 7.12
N PHE A 403 -7.49 0.12 6.55
CA PHE A 403 -7.34 0.02 5.09
C PHE A 403 -8.30 -1.03 4.52
N GLU A 404 -8.36 -2.22 5.11
CA GLU A 404 -9.27 -3.29 4.70
C GLU A 404 -10.75 -2.90 4.84
N GLN A 405 -11.11 -2.07 5.83
CA GLN A 405 -12.45 -1.51 5.96
C GLN A 405 -12.81 -0.59 4.79
N THR A 406 -11.91 0.32 4.38
CA THR A 406 -12.14 1.18 3.20
C THR A 406 -12.27 0.33 1.93
N VAL A 407 -11.41 -0.67 1.73
CA VAL A 407 -11.50 -1.62 0.61
C VAL A 407 -12.84 -2.37 0.61
N ARG A 408 -13.26 -2.90 1.76
CA ARG A 408 -14.54 -3.61 1.92
C ARG A 408 -15.74 -2.73 1.60
N LYS A 409 -15.77 -1.49 2.12
CA LYS A 409 -16.85 -0.52 1.88
C LYS A 409 -16.94 -0.17 0.39
N TYR A 410 -15.79 -0.03 -0.28
CA TYR A 410 -15.73 0.22 -1.70
C TYR A 410 -16.26 -0.97 -2.51
N LEU A 411 -15.81 -2.19 -2.21
CA LEU A 411 -16.23 -3.40 -2.93
C LEU A 411 -17.72 -3.73 -2.73
N GLU A 412 -18.28 -3.53 -1.54
CA GLU A 412 -19.69 -3.85 -1.25
C GLU A 412 -20.68 -3.21 -2.23
N ARG A 413 -20.34 -2.02 -2.74
CA ARG A 413 -21.19 -1.24 -3.66
C ARG A 413 -20.82 -1.38 -5.13
N THR A 414 -19.64 -1.93 -5.44
CA THR A 414 -19.06 -1.83 -6.78
C THR A 414 -18.88 -3.16 -7.51
N VAL A 415 -18.98 -4.29 -6.81
CA VAL A 415 -18.78 -5.62 -7.42
C VAL A 415 -20.03 -6.47 -7.44
N PRO A 416 -20.19 -7.35 -8.46
CA PRO A 416 -21.27 -8.32 -8.51
C PRO A 416 -21.13 -9.38 -7.41
N ARG A 417 -22.25 -10.02 -7.06
CA ARG A 417 -22.33 -11.12 -6.11
C ARG A 417 -22.49 -12.43 -6.85
N LEU A 418 -21.69 -13.41 -6.44
CA LEU A 418 -21.78 -14.77 -6.91
C LEU A 418 -21.93 -15.75 -5.74
N MET A 419 -22.44 -16.93 -6.01
CA MET A 419 -22.31 -18.07 -5.11
C MET A 419 -21.05 -18.88 -5.42
N MET A 420 -20.35 -19.25 -4.35
CA MET A 420 -19.12 -20.03 -4.38
C MET A 420 -19.10 -20.91 -3.14
N VAL A 421 -18.44 -22.06 -3.20
CA VAL A 421 -18.24 -22.99 -2.09
C VAL A 421 -16.75 -23.31 -2.01
N LEU A 422 -16.12 -23.13 -0.84
CA LEU A 422 -14.67 -23.33 -0.69
C LEU A 422 -14.30 -24.80 -0.50
N ASP A 423 -15.05 -25.50 0.35
CA ASP A 423 -14.87 -26.93 0.63
C ASP A 423 -16.19 -27.65 0.36
N PRO A 424 -16.41 -28.14 -0.88
CA PRO A 424 -17.71 -28.64 -1.31
C PRO A 424 -18.08 -29.99 -0.69
N ILE A 425 -19.31 -30.09 -0.20
CA ILE A 425 -19.98 -31.34 0.15
C ILE A 425 -21.25 -31.47 -0.70
N PRO A 426 -21.45 -32.59 -1.43
CA PRO A 426 -22.70 -32.83 -2.15
C PRO A 426 -23.85 -33.08 -1.18
N VAL A 427 -24.99 -32.45 -1.47
CA VAL A 427 -26.28 -32.64 -0.82
C VAL A 427 -27.26 -33.15 -1.87
N VAL A 428 -27.74 -34.38 -1.69
CA VAL A 428 -28.77 -34.99 -2.54
C VAL A 428 -30.13 -34.71 -1.93
N ILE A 429 -30.95 -33.93 -2.62
CA ILE A 429 -32.31 -33.55 -2.22
C ILE A 429 -33.28 -34.48 -2.96
N GLU A 430 -33.82 -35.47 -2.25
CA GLU A 430 -34.48 -36.63 -2.85
C GLU A 430 -35.78 -36.28 -3.59
N ASP A 431 -36.49 -35.25 -3.15
CA ASP A 431 -37.76 -34.78 -3.72
C ASP A 431 -37.63 -33.48 -4.53
N ALA A 432 -36.40 -33.15 -4.97
CA ALA A 432 -36.13 -31.99 -5.82
C ALA A 432 -36.13 -32.31 -7.31
N GLU A 433 -36.59 -31.35 -8.11
CA GLU A 433 -36.50 -31.36 -9.57
C GLU A 433 -35.54 -30.28 -10.04
N ALA A 434 -34.95 -30.48 -11.23
CA ALA A 434 -34.07 -29.49 -11.83
C ALA A 434 -34.87 -28.25 -12.25
N THR A 435 -34.37 -27.06 -11.92
CA THR A 435 -35.02 -25.79 -12.27
C THR A 435 -34.00 -24.69 -12.45
N ASP A 436 -34.34 -23.70 -13.27
CA ASP A 436 -33.53 -22.51 -13.47
C ASP A 436 -33.85 -21.47 -12.39
N VAL A 437 -32.80 -20.93 -11.77
CA VAL A 437 -32.90 -19.90 -10.73
C VAL A 437 -32.26 -18.62 -11.24
N GLU A 438 -33.06 -17.56 -11.37
CA GLU A 438 -32.57 -16.24 -11.71
C GLU A 438 -32.04 -15.51 -10.46
N LEU A 439 -30.82 -15.00 -10.56
CA LEU A 439 -30.10 -14.29 -9.51
C LEU A 439 -29.69 -12.90 -10.00
N ALA A 440 -29.99 -11.87 -9.23
CA ALA A 440 -29.43 -10.54 -9.49
C ALA A 440 -27.96 -10.49 -9.07
N PHE A 441 -27.09 -9.88 -9.88
CA PHE A 441 -25.70 -9.62 -9.51
C PHE A 441 -25.59 -8.69 -8.30
N SER A 442 -26.55 -7.78 -8.11
CA SER A 442 -26.64 -6.95 -6.90
C SER A 442 -28.09 -6.77 -6.48
N PRO A 443 -28.44 -7.10 -5.22
CA PRO A 443 -29.76 -6.80 -4.69
C PRO A 443 -30.05 -5.31 -4.52
N LYS A 444 -28.99 -4.47 -4.48
CA LYS A 444 -29.10 -3.02 -4.26
C LYS A 444 -29.05 -2.23 -5.57
N ASP A 445 -28.47 -2.81 -6.62
CA ASP A 445 -28.25 -2.14 -7.90
C ASP A 445 -28.76 -2.99 -9.08
N PRO A 446 -29.99 -2.72 -9.56
CA PRO A 446 -30.55 -3.42 -10.71
C PRO A 446 -29.74 -3.24 -12.00
N ASN A 447 -28.93 -2.18 -12.13
CA ASN A 447 -28.16 -1.92 -13.35
C ASN A 447 -27.01 -2.91 -13.55
N MET A 448 -26.60 -3.63 -12.50
CA MET A 448 -25.62 -4.72 -12.64
C MET A 448 -26.19 -5.92 -13.40
N GLY A 449 -27.52 -6.03 -13.52
CA GLY A 449 -28.21 -7.11 -14.23
C GLY A 449 -28.40 -8.37 -13.38
N SER A 450 -28.80 -9.44 -14.04
CA SER A 450 -29.03 -10.78 -13.46
C SER A 450 -28.38 -11.86 -14.32
N HIS A 451 -28.21 -13.04 -13.73
CA HIS A 451 -27.79 -14.26 -14.39
C HIS A 451 -28.64 -15.45 -13.92
N THR A 452 -28.66 -16.51 -14.72
CA THR A 452 -29.39 -17.73 -14.39
C THR A 452 -28.42 -18.84 -14.03
N ILE A 453 -28.72 -19.57 -12.96
CA ILE A 453 -28.01 -20.78 -12.57
C ILE A 453 -28.97 -21.97 -12.54
N LYS A 454 -28.44 -23.17 -12.72
CA LYS A 454 -29.22 -24.40 -12.62
C LYS A 454 -29.23 -24.92 -11.19
N PHE A 455 -30.43 -25.04 -10.63
CA PHE A 455 -30.67 -25.86 -9.44
C PHE A 455 -30.90 -27.31 -9.89
N THR A 456 -30.19 -28.25 -9.28
CA THR A 456 -30.24 -29.67 -9.59
C THR A 456 -30.62 -30.47 -8.32
N PRO A 457 -31.11 -31.71 -8.44
CA PRO A 457 -31.42 -32.55 -7.27
C PRO A 457 -30.21 -32.75 -6.34
N THR A 458 -28.99 -32.71 -6.90
CA THR A 458 -27.76 -32.65 -6.13
C THR A 458 -27.17 -31.24 -6.21
N VAL A 459 -26.84 -30.64 -5.07
CA VAL A 459 -26.14 -29.34 -4.98
C VAL A 459 -24.93 -29.46 -4.07
N TYR A 460 -23.96 -28.57 -4.20
CA TYR A 460 -22.85 -28.49 -3.25
C TYR A 460 -23.08 -27.36 -2.25
N ILE A 461 -22.80 -27.64 -0.98
CA ILE A 461 -22.72 -26.65 0.09
C ILE A 461 -21.31 -26.63 0.69
N ASP A 462 -21.00 -25.58 1.43
CA ASP A 462 -19.72 -25.52 2.16
C ASP A 462 -19.71 -26.46 3.36
N ARG A 463 -18.60 -27.17 3.56
CA ARG A 463 -18.39 -28.07 4.71
C ARG A 463 -18.63 -27.37 6.05
N ALA A 464 -18.35 -26.07 6.16
CA ALA A 464 -18.61 -25.31 7.39
C ALA A 464 -20.11 -25.09 7.69
N ASP A 465 -20.99 -25.31 6.70
CA ASP A 465 -22.44 -25.18 6.82
C ASP A 465 -23.15 -26.50 7.15
N PHE A 466 -22.40 -27.60 7.36
CA PHE A 466 -22.90 -28.83 7.97
C PHE A 466 -22.17 -29.18 9.27
N ARG A 467 -22.90 -29.64 10.29
CA ARG A 467 -22.34 -30.23 11.52
C ARG A 467 -23.11 -31.48 11.92
N GLU A 468 -22.39 -32.48 12.39
CA GLU A 468 -22.98 -33.73 12.89
C GLU A 468 -23.75 -33.55 14.19
N VAL A 469 -23.26 -32.66 15.06
CA VAL A 469 -23.85 -32.35 16.35
C VAL A 469 -24.44 -30.96 16.29
N ASP A 470 -25.75 -30.86 16.52
CA ASP A 470 -26.42 -29.56 16.59
C ASP A 470 -26.13 -28.84 17.91
N SER A 471 -26.14 -27.51 17.87
CA SER A 471 -26.03 -26.66 19.04
C SER A 471 -27.02 -25.49 18.93
N LYS A 472 -27.42 -24.92 20.08
CA LYS A 472 -28.43 -23.83 20.13
C LYS A 472 -28.00 -22.57 19.37
N ASP A 473 -26.70 -22.35 19.23
CA ASP A 473 -26.06 -21.22 18.55
C ASP A 473 -25.71 -21.50 17.08
N TYR A 474 -25.92 -22.73 16.60
CA TYR A 474 -25.74 -23.09 15.21
C TYR A 474 -27.07 -22.96 14.47
N PHE A 475 -27.09 -22.27 13.31
CA PHE A 475 -28.32 -22.05 12.54
C PHE A 475 -28.29 -22.68 11.14
N ARG A 476 -27.22 -23.41 10.81
CA ARG A 476 -27.06 -24.08 9.51
C ARG A 476 -27.43 -25.57 9.61
N LEU A 477 -27.00 -26.38 8.65
CA LEU A 477 -27.51 -27.73 8.47
C LEU A 477 -26.90 -28.71 9.49
N ALA A 478 -27.76 -29.49 10.13
CA ALA A 478 -27.39 -30.58 11.01
C ALA A 478 -28.43 -31.70 10.83
N PRO A 479 -28.17 -32.94 11.27
CA PRO A 479 -29.15 -34.02 11.17
C PRO A 479 -30.52 -33.60 11.75
N ASN A 480 -31.59 -33.82 10.97
CA ASN A 480 -32.98 -33.43 11.28
C ASN A 480 -33.24 -31.92 11.43
N LYS A 481 -32.32 -31.07 11.00
CA LYS A 481 -32.46 -29.61 11.06
C LYS A 481 -32.69 -29.01 9.68
N THR A 482 -33.51 -27.97 9.64
CA THR A 482 -33.87 -27.26 8.42
C THR A 482 -32.97 -26.05 8.18
N VAL A 483 -32.53 -25.85 6.94
CA VAL A 483 -31.82 -24.66 6.47
C VAL A 483 -32.40 -24.17 5.15
N GLY A 484 -32.38 -22.87 4.90
CA GLY A 484 -32.72 -22.32 3.60
C GLY A 484 -31.51 -22.38 2.66
N LEU A 485 -31.75 -22.73 1.41
CA LEU A 485 -30.80 -22.48 0.32
C LEU A 485 -31.14 -21.13 -0.31
N LEU A 486 -30.14 -20.27 -0.54
CA LEU A 486 -30.38 -18.95 -1.13
C LEU A 486 -31.08 -19.08 -2.49
N ASN A 487 -32.20 -18.37 -2.66
CA ASN A 487 -33.01 -18.35 -3.88
C ASN A 487 -33.54 -19.71 -4.37
N ALA A 488 -33.44 -20.77 -3.56
CA ALA A 488 -34.06 -22.06 -3.88
C ALA A 488 -35.58 -22.06 -3.61
N PRO A 489 -36.36 -22.96 -4.23
CA PRO A 489 -37.82 -22.99 -4.07
C PRO A 489 -38.29 -23.25 -2.63
N PHE A 490 -37.61 -24.15 -1.91
CA PHE A 490 -37.97 -24.55 -0.54
C PHE A 490 -36.73 -24.73 0.34
N PRO A 491 -36.84 -24.56 1.67
CA PRO A 491 -35.82 -25.00 2.61
C PRO A 491 -35.60 -26.52 2.56
N ILE A 492 -34.43 -26.99 2.99
CA ILE A 492 -34.09 -28.41 3.04
C ILE A 492 -33.89 -28.88 4.49
N LYS A 493 -34.25 -30.13 4.77
CA LYS A 493 -33.99 -30.82 6.04
C LYS A 493 -33.08 -32.03 5.80
N ALA A 494 -31.92 -32.08 6.48
CA ALA A 494 -31.01 -33.22 6.36
C ALA A 494 -31.60 -34.46 7.04
N THR A 495 -31.69 -35.57 6.31
CA THR A 495 -32.22 -36.85 6.78
C THR A 495 -31.11 -37.80 7.21
N SER A 496 -30.02 -37.86 6.46
CA SER A 496 -28.84 -38.68 6.76
C SER A 496 -27.59 -38.10 6.10
N TYR A 497 -26.44 -38.69 6.40
CA TYR A 497 -25.17 -38.36 5.76
C TYR A 497 -24.27 -39.59 5.77
N THR A 498 -23.32 -39.63 4.85
CA THR A 498 -22.27 -40.67 4.79
C THR A 498 -20.91 -40.06 5.12
N LYS A 499 -19.98 -40.90 5.54
CA LYS A 499 -18.61 -40.52 5.86
C LYS A 499 -17.63 -41.38 5.11
N ASP A 500 -16.48 -40.81 4.84
CA ASP A 500 -15.30 -41.56 4.43
C ASP A 500 -14.74 -42.31 5.65
N GLU A 501 -14.53 -43.62 5.50
CA GLU A 501 -14.09 -44.49 6.59
C GLU A 501 -12.65 -44.20 7.04
N ALA A 502 -11.79 -43.72 6.13
CA ALA A 502 -10.37 -43.48 6.42
C ALA A 502 -10.14 -42.11 7.10
N THR A 503 -10.84 -41.07 6.66
CA THR A 503 -10.66 -39.69 7.12
C THR A 503 -11.71 -39.25 8.14
N GLY A 504 -12.84 -39.97 8.25
CA GLY A 504 -13.97 -39.61 9.09
C GLY A 504 -14.74 -38.38 8.60
N LYS A 505 -14.41 -37.82 7.43
CA LYS A 505 -15.06 -36.64 6.85
C LYS A 505 -16.39 -37.02 6.21
N VAL A 506 -17.37 -36.12 6.32
CA VAL A 506 -18.67 -36.26 5.63
C VAL A 506 -18.47 -36.17 4.12
N THR A 507 -18.95 -37.16 3.38
CA THR A 507 -18.80 -37.27 1.91
C THR A 507 -20.06 -36.94 1.16
N GLU A 508 -21.25 -37.22 1.71
CA GLU A 508 -22.55 -36.89 1.11
C GLU A 508 -23.56 -36.62 2.23
N ILE A 509 -24.48 -35.68 1.98
CA ILE A 509 -25.65 -35.41 2.83
C ILE A 509 -26.90 -35.73 2.04
N ARG A 510 -27.87 -36.42 2.65
CA ARG A 510 -29.21 -36.61 2.09
C ARG A 510 -30.18 -35.67 2.77
N ALA A 511 -31.06 -35.08 1.98
CA ALA A 511 -32.05 -34.13 2.44
C ALA A 511 -33.36 -34.27 1.68
N VAL A 512 -34.42 -33.69 2.25
CA VAL A 512 -35.73 -33.52 1.62
C VAL A 512 -36.18 -32.07 1.77
N TYR A 513 -37.09 -31.61 0.93
CA TYR A 513 -37.70 -30.29 1.12
C TYR A 513 -38.55 -30.25 2.39
N ASP A 514 -38.37 -29.19 3.16
CA ASP A 514 -39.21 -28.86 4.29
C ASP A 514 -40.28 -27.85 3.85
N LYS A 515 -41.42 -28.40 3.38
CA LYS A 515 -42.58 -27.61 2.93
C LYS A 515 -43.40 -27.03 4.09
N GLU A 516 -43.16 -27.49 5.32
CA GLU A 516 -43.86 -27.00 6.52
C GLU A 516 -43.21 -25.72 7.06
N THR A 517 -41.87 -25.65 7.00
CA THR A 517 -41.11 -24.49 7.48
C THR A 517 -41.21 -23.32 6.50
N LYS A 518 -42.11 -22.38 6.79
CA LYS A 518 -42.25 -21.14 5.99
C LYS A 518 -41.02 -20.22 6.01
N LYS A 519 -40.22 -20.25 7.09
CA LYS A 519 -39.04 -19.39 7.21
C LYS A 519 -37.93 -20.08 8.04
N PRO A 520 -36.83 -20.53 7.41
CA PRO A 520 -35.72 -21.13 8.13
C PRO A 520 -34.94 -20.08 8.93
N LYS A 521 -34.15 -20.55 9.92
CA LYS A 521 -33.34 -19.67 10.78
C LYS A 521 -32.16 -19.02 10.06
N ALA A 522 -31.64 -19.67 9.02
CA ALA A 522 -30.57 -19.16 8.18
C ALA A 522 -30.73 -19.61 6.74
N PHE A 523 -30.09 -18.86 5.84
CA PHE A 523 -29.90 -19.22 4.44
C PHE A 523 -28.41 -19.39 4.16
N ILE A 524 -28.07 -20.43 3.41
CA ILE A 524 -26.69 -20.76 3.00
C ILE A 524 -26.56 -20.66 1.48
N ASN A 525 -25.37 -20.32 1.01
CA ASN A 525 -25.01 -20.39 -0.41
C ASN A 525 -24.81 -21.86 -0.81
N TRP A 526 -25.03 -22.12 -2.08
CA TRP A 526 -24.88 -23.43 -2.71
C TRP A 526 -24.43 -23.21 -4.15
N VAL A 527 -23.93 -24.25 -4.80
CA VAL A 527 -23.66 -24.26 -6.24
C VAL A 527 -24.22 -25.54 -6.85
N GLY A 528 -24.77 -25.46 -8.06
CA GLY A 528 -25.34 -26.61 -8.75
C GLY A 528 -24.28 -27.60 -9.22
N THR A 529 -24.65 -28.84 -9.53
CA THR A 529 -23.71 -29.78 -10.16
C THR A 529 -23.48 -29.46 -11.64
N GLU A 530 -24.44 -28.82 -12.29
CA GLU A 530 -24.35 -28.38 -13.68
C GLU A 530 -23.91 -26.91 -13.78
N GLY A 531 -22.96 -26.62 -14.66
CA GLY A 531 -22.51 -25.25 -14.95
C GLY A 531 -21.53 -24.64 -13.94
N SER A 532 -21.34 -25.27 -12.78
CA SER A 532 -20.33 -24.85 -11.81
C SER A 532 -18.91 -25.13 -12.30
N LYS A 533 -17.97 -24.25 -11.94
CA LYS A 533 -16.55 -24.37 -12.30
C LYS A 533 -15.71 -24.69 -11.08
N LYS A 534 -14.75 -25.58 -11.28
CA LYS A 534 -13.71 -25.87 -10.30
C LYS A 534 -12.64 -24.78 -10.34
N VAL A 535 -12.28 -24.25 -9.18
CA VAL A 535 -11.31 -23.16 -9.02
C VAL A 535 -10.43 -23.41 -7.80
N GLU A 536 -9.20 -22.89 -7.85
CA GLU A 536 -8.35 -22.79 -6.66
C GLU A 536 -8.65 -21.47 -5.93
N ALA A 537 -9.00 -21.51 -4.66
CA ALA A 537 -9.21 -20.30 -3.85
C ALA A 537 -8.09 -20.13 -2.82
N ARG A 538 -7.34 -19.03 -2.91
CA ARG A 538 -6.27 -18.64 -2.00
C ARG A 538 -6.78 -17.62 -0.99
N ILE A 539 -6.79 -18.01 0.28
CA ILE A 539 -7.24 -17.19 1.40
C ILE A 539 -6.03 -16.56 2.09
N HIS A 540 -5.81 -15.26 1.83
CA HIS A 540 -4.71 -14.48 2.39
C HIS A 540 -5.11 -13.83 3.71
N ASN A 541 -4.64 -14.38 4.84
CA ASN A 541 -4.76 -13.77 6.17
C ASN A 541 -3.59 -12.84 6.47
N SER A 542 -3.60 -12.16 7.62
CA SER A 542 -2.47 -11.33 8.05
C SER A 542 -1.16 -12.13 8.03
N LEU A 543 -0.11 -11.57 7.41
CA LEU A 543 1.21 -12.18 7.33
C LEU A 543 1.87 -12.30 8.70
N PHE A 544 1.59 -11.35 9.59
CA PHE A 544 2.11 -11.29 10.95
C PHE A 544 1.00 -11.49 11.98
N LYS A 545 1.34 -12.06 13.14
CA LYS A 545 0.39 -12.29 14.24
C LYS A 545 0.13 -11.00 15.04
N SER A 546 1.12 -10.12 15.17
CA SER A 546 1.02 -8.89 15.96
C SER A 546 0.86 -7.63 15.10
N GLU A 547 0.43 -6.53 15.72
CA GLU A 547 0.37 -5.21 15.06
C GLU A 547 1.75 -4.57 14.90
N LYS A 548 2.75 -5.02 15.66
CA LYS A 548 4.11 -4.50 15.65
C LYS A 548 5.09 -5.66 15.52
N PRO A 549 5.20 -6.27 14.33
CA PRO A 549 6.07 -7.43 14.13
C PRO A 549 7.53 -7.11 14.47
N ASP A 550 7.94 -5.85 14.29
CA ASP A 550 9.29 -5.36 14.61
C ASP A 550 9.67 -5.44 16.09
N ASP A 551 8.69 -5.42 16.99
CA ASP A 551 8.90 -5.45 18.45
C ASP A 551 8.95 -6.90 18.98
N THR A 552 8.84 -7.90 18.10
CA THR A 552 8.84 -9.32 18.48
C THR A 552 10.23 -9.82 18.86
N GLU A 553 10.31 -10.59 19.94
CA GLU A 553 11.56 -11.19 20.40
C GLU A 553 12.20 -12.10 19.33
N GLY A 554 13.49 -11.92 19.09
CA GLY A 554 14.22 -12.59 18.00
C GLY A 554 13.95 -12.05 16.60
N GLY A 555 13.20 -10.94 16.49
CA GLY A 555 12.96 -10.20 15.25
C GLY A 555 11.66 -10.56 14.54
N PHE A 556 11.32 -9.76 13.53
CA PHE A 556 10.02 -9.79 12.85
C PHE A 556 9.64 -11.13 12.19
N LEU A 557 10.62 -11.99 11.88
CA LEU A 557 10.37 -13.31 11.28
C LEU A 557 9.72 -14.30 12.27
N ASN A 558 9.94 -14.12 13.57
CA ASN A 558 9.29 -14.96 14.59
C ASN A 558 7.79 -14.63 14.75
N ASP A 559 7.35 -13.50 14.19
CA ASP A 559 5.97 -13.06 14.23
C ASP A 559 5.14 -13.51 13.02
N ILE A 560 5.73 -14.29 12.11
CA ILE A 560 5.01 -14.80 10.93
C ILE A 560 3.82 -15.68 11.36
N ASN A 561 2.70 -15.47 10.69
CA ASN A 561 1.51 -16.28 10.82
C ASN A 561 1.60 -17.49 9.86
N PRO A 562 1.67 -18.74 10.37
CA PRO A 562 1.71 -19.94 9.54
C PRO A 562 0.47 -20.09 8.66
N GLU A 563 -0.67 -19.58 9.12
CA GLU A 563 -1.95 -19.61 8.42
C GLU A 563 -2.17 -18.33 7.58
N SER A 564 -1.09 -17.65 7.20
CA SER A 564 -1.17 -16.43 6.38
C SER A 564 -1.68 -16.69 4.96
N GLU A 565 -1.54 -17.92 4.44
CA GLU A 565 -2.12 -18.37 3.18
C GLU A 565 -2.76 -19.76 3.38
N VAL A 566 -4.04 -19.89 3.04
CA VAL A 566 -4.76 -21.18 3.04
C VAL A 566 -5.33 -21.42 1.65
N ILE A 567 -5.03 -22.57 1.06
CA ILE A 567 -5.41 -22.91 -0.33
C ILE A 567 -6.55 -23.94 -0.31
N TYR A 568 -7.62 -23.65 -1.06
CA TYR A 568 -8.72 -24.57 -1.35
C TYR A 568 -8.66 -24.97 -2.83
N PRO A 569 -8.07 -26.13 -3.18
CA PRO A 569 -7.79 -26.50 -4.57
C PRO A 569 -9.04 -26.91 -5.37
N ASP A 570 -10.09 -27.33 -4.66
CA ASP A 570 -11.30 -27.92 -5.24
C ASP A 570 -12.55 -27.07 -4.99
N ALA A 571 -12.39 -25.76 -4.78
CA ALA A 571 -13.52 -24.86 -4.61
C ALA A 571 -14.39 -24.84 -5.87
N LEU A 572 -15.67 -24.56 -5.69
CA LEU A 572 -16.65 -24.48 -6.78
C LEU A 572 -17.29 -23.10 -6.85
N ILE A 573 -17.41 -22.54 -8.05
CA ILE A 573 -18.09 -21.26 -8.31
C ILE A 573 -19.20 -21.45 -9.35
N GLU A 574 -20.29 -20.69 -9.21
CA GLU A 574 -21.42 -20.77 -10.14
C GLU A 574 -21.11 -20.23 -11.55
N SER A 575 -21.98 -20.55 -12.51
CA SER A 575 -21.84 -20.21 -13.94
C SER A 575 -21.85 -18.70 -14.23
N GLY A 576 -22.46 -17.88 -13.38
CA GLY A 576 -22.47 -16.42 -13.50
C GLY A 576 -21.06 -15.79 -13.52
N PHE A 577 -20.06 -16.53 -13.04
CA PHE A 577 -18.66 -16.12 -13.10
C PHE A 577 -18.16 -15.80 -14.52
N ASP A 578 -18.62 -16.51 -15.55
CA ASP A 578 -18.19 -16.26 -16.93
C ASP A 578 -18.67 -14.91 -17.44
N GLU A 579 -19.86 -14.49 -17.01
CA GLU A 579 -20.37 -13.16 -17.31
C GLU A 579 -19.60 -12.08 -16.57
N VAL A 580 -19.29 -12.30 -15.28
CA VAL A 580 -18.44 -11.38 -14.51
C VAL A 580 -17.08 -11.23 -15.17
N LYS A 581 -16.42 -12.33 -15.57
CA LYS A 581 -15.14 -12.32 -16.29
C LYS A 581 -15.24 -11.57 -17.62
N ARG A 582 -16.32 -11.77 -18.38
CA ARG A 582 -16.54 -11.12 -19.69
C ARG A 582 -16.77 -9.61 -19.57
N ARG A 583 -17.47 -9.17 -18.52
CA ARG A 583 -17.88 -7.77 -18.29
C ARG A 583 -16.88 -6.97 -17.43
N ALA A 584 -15.83 -7.60 -16.93
CA ALA A 584 -14.78 -6.93 -16.19
C ALA A 584 -14.12 -5.82 -17.03
N PRO A 585 -13.56 -4.76 -16.42
CA PRO A 585 -13.25 -4.61 -14.99
C PRO A 585 -14.45 -4.36 -14.08
N TRP A 586 -14.39 -4.84 -12.83
CA TRP A 586 -15.38 -4.57 -11.80
C TRP A 586 -14.75 -3.91 -10.56
N PRO A 587 -15.16 -2.69 -10.17
CA PRO A 587 -15.84 -1.71 -11.03
C PRO A 587 -14.94 -1.24 -12.17
N GLU A 588 -15.53 -0.56 -13.15
CA GLU A 588 -14.78 0.27 -14.08
C GLU A 588 -14.10 1.41 -13.31
N ALA A 589 -12.81 1.25 -13.03
CA ALA A 589 -11.98 2.25 -12.36
C ALA A 589 -11.10 2.95 -13.39
N ALA A 590 -10.93 4.28 -13.29
CA ALA A 590 -10.24 5.09 -14.30
C ALA A 590 -8.90 4.51 -14.82
N GLY A 591 -8.02 4.05 -13.93
CA GLY A 591 -6.74 3.42 -14.32
C GLY A 591 -6.87 2.02 -14.92
N GLU A 592 -7.98 1.32 -14.71
CA GLU A 592 -8.25 -0.01 -15.27
C GLU A 592 -9.08 0.05 -16.56
N SER A 593 -9.85 1.13 -16.75
CA SER A 593 -10.60 1.43 -17.97
C SER A 593 -9.72 2.07 -19.06
N GLU A 594 -8.79 2.96 -18.67
CA GLU A 594 -7.86 3.61 -19.62
C GLU A 594 -6.81 2.64 -20.20
N LEU A 595 -6.51 1.54 -19.50
CA LEU A 595 -5.62 0.47 -19.99
C LEU A 595 -6.28 -0.49 -21.00
N GLY A 596 -7.49 -0.21 -21.46
CA GLY A 596 -8.18 -0.95 -22.54
C GLY A 596 -8.85 -2.26 -22.10
N LYS A 597 -8.23 -3.02 -21.18
CA LYS A 597 -8.82 -4.12 -20.39
C LYS A 597 -7.95 -4.28 -19.12
N GLY A 598 -8.53 -4.17 -17.92
CA GLY A 598 -7.81 -4.46 -16.69
C GLY A 598 -7.20 -5.88 -16.68
N GLY A 599 -6.13 -6.10 -15.92
CA GLY A 599 -5.53 -7.42 -15.77
C GLY A 599 -6.48 -8.44 -15.09
N PRO A 600 -6.08 -9.70 -14.92
CA PRO A 600 -6.89 -10.73 -14.24
C PRO A 600 -7.47 -10.25 -12.90
N GLU A 601 -6.68 -9.47 -12.14
CA GLU A 601 -7.05 -8.89 -10.85
C GLU A 601 -8.24 -7.92 -10.88
N SER A 602 -8.62 -7.46 -12.07
CA SER A 602 -9.78 -6.59 -12.29
C SER A 602 -11.11 -7.35 -12.36
N VAL A 603 -11.06 -8.68 -12.49
CA VAL A 603 -12.25 -9.55 -12.42
C VAL A 603 -12.59 -9.78 -10.95
N ARG A 604 -13.41 -8.90 -10.38
CA ARG A 604 -13.75 -8.90 -8.96
C ARG A 604 -15.21 -9.26 -8.72
N PHE A 605 -15.46 -9.95 -7.61
CA PHE A 605 -16.81 -10.26 -7.16
C PHE A 605 -16.85 -10.51 -5.66
N GLN A 606 -18.05 -10.43 -5.11
CA GLN A 606 -18.34 -10.90 -3.76
C GLN A 606 -18.80 -12.36 -3.82
N ALA A 607 -18.04 -13.27 -3.22
CA ALA A 607 -18.54 -14.61 -2.90
C ALA A 607 -19.48 -14.51 -1.70
N THR A 608 -20.76 -14.76 -1.93
CA THR A 608 -21.83 -14.59 -0.94
C THR A 608 -21.52 -15.35 0.34
N ARG A 609 -21.63 -14.69 1.50
CA ARG A 609 -21.28 -15.19 2.86
C ARG A 609 -19.80 -15.52 3.11
N ILE A 610 -18.93 -15.45 2.10
CA ILE A 610 -17.52 -15.83 2.22
C ILE A 610 -16.63 -14.59 2.31
N ALA A 611 -16.36 -13.93 1.19
CA ALA A 611 -15.39 -12.82 1.07
C ALA A 611 -15.50 -12.14 -0.30
N TYR A 612 -14.68 -11.13 -0.55
CA TYR A 612 -14.46 -10.57 -1.87
C TYR A 612 -13.26 -11.24 -2.53
N PHE A 613 -13.36 -11.57 -3.81
CA PHE A 613 -12.34 -12.27 -4.57
C PHE A 613 -11.99 -11.54 -5.87
N ALA A 614 -10.78 -11.80 -6.35
CA ALA A 614 -10.31 -11.44 -7.68
C ALA A 614 -9.59 -12.63 -8.32
N ILE A 615 -9.48 -12.66 -9.65
CA ILE A 615 -8.63 -13.65 -10.34
C ILE A 615 -7.15 -13.29 -10.10
N ASP A 616 -6.34 -14.29 -9.75
CA ASP A 616 -4.88 -14.14 -9.61
C ASP A 616 -4.18 -14.19 -10.98
N SER A 617 -3.05 -13.49 -11.10
CA SER A 617 -2.24 -13.48 -12.32
C SER A 617 -1.63 -14.84 -12.69
N ASP A 618 -1.55 -15.81 -11.78
CA ASP A 618 -1.13 -17.19 -12.09
C ASP A 618 -2.23 -17.99 -12.83
N SER A 619 -3.44 -17.44 -12.97
CA SER A 619 -4.56 -18.18 -13.57
C SER A 619 -4.34 -18.45 -15.05
N THR A 620 -4.74 -19.63 -15.49
CA THR A 620 -4.83 -19.99 -16.91
C THR A 620 -6.30 -20.25 -17.30
N ASP A 621 -6.57 -20.50 -18.58
CA ASP A 621 -7.93 -20.83 -19.01
C ASP A 621 -8.40 -22.21 -18.49
N GLU A 622 -7.46 -23.11 -18.19
CA GLU A 622 -7.71 -24.44 -17.61
C GLU A 622 -7.75 -24.42 -16.08
N ARG A 623 -6.97 -23.54 -15.45
CA ARG A 623 -6.85 -23.44 -13.98
C ARG A 623 -7.09 -22.02 -13.52
N ILE A 624 -8.33 -21.77 -13.08
CA ILE A 624 -8.72 -20.50 -12.50
C ILE A 624 -8.26 -20.45 -11.03
N ILE A 625 -7.51 -19.41 -10.68
CA ILE A 625 -7.01 -19.16 -9.33
C ILE A 625 -7.63 -17.86 -8.84
N LEU A 626 -8.19 -17.89 -7.64
CA LEU A 626 -8.88 -16.77 -7.02
C LEU A 626 -8.15 -16.34 -5.74
N ASN A 627 -7.82 -15.06 -5.64
CA ASN A 627 -7.31 -14.46 -4.41
C ASN A 627 -8.45 -13.86 -3.62
N ARG A 628 -8.50 -14.14 -2.32
CA ARG A 628 -9.32 -13.35 -1.40
C ARG A 628 -8.74 -11.94 -1.29
N ILE A 629 -9.50 -10.95 -1.73
CA ILE A 629 -9.18 -9.53 -1.54
C ILE A 629 -9.33 -9.18 -0.06
N VAL A 630 -10.54 -9.31 0.49
CA VAL A 630 -10.84 -9.00 1.90
C VAL A 630 -12.05 -9.80 2.37
N SER A 631 -12.10 -10.12 3.67
CA SER A 631 -13.26 -10.78 4.29
C SER A 631 -14.50 -9.88 4.34
N LEU A 632 -15.70 -10.47 4.45
CA LEU A 632 -16.96 -9.71 4.53
C LEU A 632 -17.13 -8.88 5.80
N LYS A 633 -16.48 -9.29 6.89
CA LYS A 633 -16.48 -8.62 8.19
C LYS A 633 -15.10 -8.74 8.79
N GLU A 634 -14.75 -7.84 9.68
CA GLU A 634 -13.51 -7.96 10.45
C GLU A 634 -13.51 -9.29 11.21
N ASP A 635 -12.38 -10.01 11.16
CA ASP A 635 -12.17 -11.20 11.98
C ASP A 635 -12.02 -10.76 13.44
N ALA A 636 -13.14 -10.80 14.16
CA ALA A 636 -13.19 -10.47 15.59
C ALA A 636 -12.56 -11.62 16.40
N GLY A 637 -11.23 -11.76 16.34
CA GLY A 637 -10.43 -12.61 17.24
C GLY A 637 -10.82 -14.09 17.28
N LYS A 638 -11.71 -14.55 16.41
CA LYS A 638 -12.01 -15.96 16.24
C LYS A 638 -10.83 -16.57 15.51
N VAL A 639 -9.85 -17.03 16.28
CA VAL A 639 -8.97 -18.10 15.83
C VAL A 639 -9.89 -19.13 15.17
N LEU A 640 -9.57 -19.52 13.94
CA LEU A 640 -10.25 -20.57 13.19
C LEU A 640 -10.04 -21.95 13.85
N HIS A 641 -10.16 -22.05 15.17
CA HIS A 641 -9.96 -23.27 15.94
C HIS A 641 -10.99 -24.34 15.58
N ASP A 642 -12.17 -23.93 15.09
CA ASP A 642 -13.27 -24.83 14.74
C ASP A 642 -13.35 -25.19 13.25
N ARG A 643 -12.47 -24.66 12.39
CA ARG A 643 -12.51 -24.96 10.94
C ARG A 643 -11.43 -25.92 10.45
N VAL A 644 -10.41 -26.21 11.27
CA VAL A 644 -9.25 -27.03 10.85
C VAL A 644 -9.15 -28.35 11.60
N ALA A 645 -9.89 -28.54 12.71
CA ALA A 645 -9.82 -29.79 13.50
C ALA A 645 -10.17 -31.06 12.69
N ASN A 646 -10.88 -30.93 11.55
CA ASN A 646 -11.25 -32.06 10.69
C ASN A 646 -10.39 -32.21 9.43
N ASN A 647 -9.32 -31.41 9.24
CA ASN A 647 -8.48 -31.45 8.03
C ASN A 647 -7.02 -31.89 8.28
N THR A 648 -6.68 -32.32 9.50
CA THR A 648 -5.31 -32.70 9.89
C THR A 648 -4.85 -34.10 9.47
N SER A 649 -5.57 -34.83 8.63
CA SER A 649 -5.14 -36.19 8.23
C SER A 649 -4.26 -36.26 6.96
N GLU A 650 -4.03 -35.17 6.23
CA GLU A 650 -3.12 -35.18 5.07
C GLU A 650 -2.06 -34.09 5.18
N ARG A 651 -1.11 -34.30 6.10
CA ARG A 651 0.19 -33.63 6.03
C ARG A 651 1.08 -34.37 5.04
N MET A 652 1.13 -33.88 3.80
CA MET A 652 2.26 -34.13 2.92
C MET A 652 3.48 -33.44 3.51
N LYS A 653 4.25 -34.19 4.30
CA LYS A 653 5.59 -33.77 4.73
C LYS A 653 6.45 -33.69 3.48
N PHE A 654 6.79 -32.48 3.03
CA PHE A 654 8.01 -32.29 2.26
C PHE A 654 9.18 -32.67 3.16
N LYS A 655 9.58 -33.95 3.10
CA LYS A 655 10.88 -34.39 3.59
C LYS A 655 11.90 -33.95 2.55
N ILE A 656 12.86 -33.13 2.96
CA ILE A 656 14.13 -32.97 2.27
C ILE A 656 14.79 -34.36 2.28
N SER A 657 14.72 -35.07 1.16
CA SER A 657 15.43 -36.33 0.96
C SER A 657 16.85 -35.99 0.49
N GLN A 658 17.83 -36.16 1.38
CA GLN A 658 19.22 -36.34 0.94
C GLN A 658 19.29 -37.70 0.23
N GLY A 659 19.57 -37.67 -1.07
CA GLY A 659 19.80 -38.85 -1.87
C GLY A 659 21.20 -39.41 -1.61
N ASN A 660 21.25 -40.63 -1.07
CA ASN A 660 22.42 -41.50 -1.09
C ASN A 660 22.75 -41.91 -2.54
N GLN A 661 24.01 -41.83 -2.93
CA GLN A 661 24.59 -42.61 -4.03
C GLN A 661 25.75 -43.49 -3.51
N PRO A 662 26.06 -44.61 -4.20
CA PRO A 662 26.57 -45.83 -3.57
C PRO A 662 28.09 -45.91 -3.44
N SER A 663 28.52 -46.83 -2.56
CA SER A 663 29.89 -47.05 -2.07
C SER A 663 30.82 -47.86 -2.98
N ALA A 664 32.12 -47.49 -2.95
CA ALA A 664 33.37 -48.33 -2.82
C ALA A 664 34.46 -48.01 -3.88
N PRO A 665 35.78 -48.26 -3.65
CA PRO A 665 36.51 -48.66 -2.42
C PRO A 665 37.75 -47.78 -2.07
N ARG A 666 38.37 -48.04 -0.91
CA ARG A 666 39.62 -47.41 -0.42
C ARG A 666 40.88 -48.14 -0.91
N VAL A 667 41.90 -47.38 -1.36
CA VAL A 667 43.35 -47.69 -1.38
C VAL A 667 44.05 -46.30 -1.42
N GLY A 668 44.88 -45.86 -0.46
CA GLY A 668 46.29 -46.22 -0.25
C GLY A 668 47.09 -44.93 0.07
N GLU A 669 48.25 -45.09 0.70
CA GLU A 669 49.01 -44.13 1.53
C GLU A 669 49.71 -42.92 0.85
N VAL A 670 50.03 -41.94 1.73
CA VAL A 670 50.83 -40.68 1.72
C VAL A 670 52.16 -40.67 0.91
N PRO A 671 52.78 -39.51 0.53
CA PRO A 671 53.29 -38.47 1.46
C PRO A 671 53.23 -36.97 1.06
N TYR A 672 53.08 -36.15 2.11
CA TYR A 672 53.63 -34.81 2.47
C TYR A 672 54.36 -33.90 1.44
N GLU A 673 53.96 -32.62 1.34
CA GLU A 673 54.84 -31.44 1.54
C GLU A 673 54.09 -30.07 1.65
N GLN A 674 54.24 -29.43 2.82
CA GLN A 674 54.39 -27.99 3.18
C GLN A 674 53.40 -26.88 2.72
N SER A 675 52.50 -26.47 3.65
CA SER A 675 52.38 -25.16 4.40
C SER A 675 53.00 -23.85 3.85
N PRO A 676 52.64 -22.61 4.28
CA PRO A 676 51.56 -22.13 5.21
C PRO A 676 50.72 -20.93 4.67
N TYR A 677 49.56 -20.66 5.30
CA TYR A 677 49.35 -19.53 6.23
C TYR A 677 47.88 -19.49 6.69
N GLU A 678 47.68 -19.75 7.98
CA GLU A 678 46.42 -19.74 8.71
C GLU A 678 46.07 -18.36 9.27
N GLU A 679 44.77 -18.09 9.30
CA GLU A 679 44.10 -17.08 10.11
C GLU A 679 43.98 -17.56 11.56
N THR A 680 44.17 -16.68 12.56
CA THR A 680 43.44 -16.77 13.83
C THR A 680 43.13 -15.38 14.43
N PRO A 681 42.01 -15.25 15.18
CA PRO A 681 41.52 -14.00 15.76
C PRO A 681 41.95 -13.84 17.24
N TYR A 682 41.95 -12.62 17.77
CA TYR A 682 42.17 -12.38 19.20
C TYR A 682 41.12 -11.46 19.85
N ASN A 683 40.63 -11.96 20.99
CA ASN A 683 39.95 -11.28 22.09
C ASN A 683 40.90 -10.32 22.82
N GLU A 684 40.35 -9.26 23.43
CA GLU A 684 41.06 -8.49 24.46
C GLU A 684 40.19 -8.29 25.72
N THR A 685 40.83 -8.48 26.86
CA THR A 685 40.42 -8.11 28.23
C THR A 685 41.65 -7.54 28.96
N PRO A 686 41.48 -6.81 30.08
CA PRO A 686 42.09 -5.50 30.34
C PRO A 686 43.37 -5.54 31.18
N HIS A 687 44.07 -4.40 31.24
CA HIS A 687 45.20 -4.16 32.16
C HIS A 687 45.09 -2.81 32.90
N GLU A 688 45.06 -2.90 34.24
CA GLU A 688 45.63 -1.96 35.23
C GLU A 688 47.18 -2.15 35.22
N ASP A 689 48.10 -1.29 35.70
CA ASP A 689 48.10 -0.12 36.61
C ASP A 689 49.50 0.57 36.53
N LEU A 690 49.64 1.73 37.22
CA LEU A 690 50.84 2.30 37.91
C LEU A 690 51.25 3.77 37.61
N GLY A 691 50.92 4.65 38.57
CA GLY A 691 51.85 5.54 39.33
C GLY A 691 52.17 6.95 38.78
N GLU A 692 51.55 8.03 39.32
CA GLU A 692 52.07 9.00 40.34
C GLU A 692 52.93 10.15 39.73
N GLU A 693 52.78 11.47 40.00
CA GLU A 693 52.40 12.26 41.20
C GLU A 693 52.20 13.80 40.82
N PRO A 694 51.99 14.81 41.72
CA PRO A 694 50.81 15.72 41.65
C PRO A 694 51.00 17.27 41.79
N SER A 695 49.90 18.03 41.60
CA SER A 695 49.50 19.35 42.21
C SER A 695 50.31 20.63 41.81
N PRO A 696 49.86 21.92 42.00
CA PRO A 696 48.80 22.41 42.92
C PRO A 696 47.95 23.66 42.52
N TYR A 697 47.02 24.01 43.42
CA TYR A 697 46.31 25.30 43.66
C TYR A 697 44.96 25.52 42.93
N GLU A 698 43.82 25.34 43.59
CA GLU A 698 43.10 26.20 44.57
C GLU A 698 42.06 27.13 43.91
N GLN A 699 40.79 26.92 44.26
CA GLN A 699 39.69 27.87 44.05
C GLN A 699 39.82 29.05 45.04
N PRO A 700 39.15 30.18 44.80
CA PRO A 700 37.85 30.31 45.47
C PRO A 700 36.74 30.96 44.65
N ASP A 701 35.52 30.68 45.11
CA ASP A 701 34.25 31.32 44.81
C ASP A 701 34.30 32.86 44.80
N GLU A 702 33.52 33.49 43.91
CA GLU A 702 32.72 34.67 44.25
C GLU A 702 31.64 34.98 43.19
N LYS A 703 30.37 34.94 43.61
CA LYS A 703 29.28 35.69 42.94
C LYS A 703 29.33 37.13 43.44
N PRO A 704 28.98 38.10 42.58
CA PRO A 704 27.95 39.03 42.99
C PRO A 704 26.89 39.31 41.92
N SER A 705 25.67 39.52 42.40
CA SER A 705 24.53 40.06 41.68
C SER A 705 24.61 41.58 41.55
N TYR A 706 24.00 42.10 40.47
CA TYR A 706 23.14 43.30 40.35
C TYR A 706 23.49 44.18 39.15
N GLY A 707 22.45 44.56 38.39
CA GLY A 707 22.46 45.76 37.55
C GLY A 707 21.77 45.58 36.19
N LYS A 708 20.47 45.86 36.11
CA LYS A 708 19.84 46.30 34.85
C LYS A 708 20.42 47.68 34.48
N PRO A 709 20.55 47.97 33.18
CA PRO A 709 19.94 49.19 32.69
C PRO A 709 19.09 48.97 31.42
N SER A 710 18.04 49.78 31.37
CA SER A 710 17.06 50.00 30.31
C SER A 710 17.57 50.91 29.18
N TYR A 711 16.76 50.97 28.10
CA TYR A 711 16.76 51.91 26.95
C TYR A 711 17.76 51.55 25.83
N GLU A 712 17.44 51.64 24.53
CA GLU A 712 16.33 52.22 23.78
C GLU A 712 16.40 51.63 22.34
N GLN A 713 15.28 51.37 21.66
CA GLN A 713 15.29 51.00 20.23
C GLN A 713 15.33 52.27 19.35
N PRO A 714 16.18 52.34 18.31
CA PRO A 714 16.03 53.32 17.25
C PRO A 714 15.11 52.81 16.13
N PRO A 715 14.45 53.73 15.39
CA PRO A 715 13.21 53.45 14.67
C PRO A 715 13.40 52.96 13.23
N ARG A 716 12.32 52.35 12.71
CA ARG A 716 12.11 51.98 11.31
C ARG A 716 12.09 53.21 10.42
N GLU A 717 12.93 53.25 9.40
CA GLU A 717 12.78 54.15 8.26
C GLU A 717 12.32 53.35 7.03
N THR A 718 11.25 53.85 6.42
CA THR A 718 10.81 53.51 5.06
C THR A 718 11.26 54.65 4.14
N PRO A 719 11.63 54.39 2.88
CA PRO A 719 11.60 55.44 1.88
C PRO A 719 10.54 55.15 0.81
N SER A 720 9.72 56.16 0.57
CA SER A 720 8.74 56.24 -0.51
C SER A 720 9.14 57.33 -1.51
N TYR A 721 9.02 56.98 -2.80
CA TYR A 721 8.84 57.80 -4.00
C TYR A 721 9.92 58.77 -4.52
N GLY A 722 10.20 58.61 -5.83
CA GLY A 722 10.75 59.63 -6.71
C GLY A 722 10.51 59.28 -8.19
N HIS A 723 9.45 59.85 -8.78
CA HIS A 723 9.23 59.95 -10.23
C HIS A 723 10.03 61.14 -10.81
N THR A 724 10.49 61.05 -12.06
CA THR A 724 10.53 62.14 -13.09
C THR A 724 11.06 61.60 -14.45
N PRO A 725 10.83 62.29 -15.60
CA PRO A 725 10.49 61.66 -16.90
C PRO A 725 11.39 62.03 -18.11
N TYR A 726 11.03 61.51 -19.30
CA TYR A 726 11.54 61.74 -20.68
C TYR A 726 12.89 61.08 -21.02
N GLY A 727 13.13 60.38 -22.14
CA GLY A 727 12.39 60.16 -23.38
C GLY A 727 13.31 60.37 -24.59
N ARG A 728 13.72 59.30 -25.30
CA ARG A 728 13.84 59.19 -26.78
C ARG A 728 14.54 57.88 -27.21
N ASP A 729 13.85 57.21 -28.13
CA ASP A 729 14.24 56.15 -29.07
C ASP A 729 15.48 56.51 -29.92
N PRO A 730 16.20 55.56 -30.58
CA PRO A 730 15.60 54.80 -31.69
C PRO A 730 15.97 53.29 -31.82
N ALA A 731 14.93 52.49 -32.04
CA ALA A 731 14.69 51.61 -33.20
C ALA A 731 15.42 50.24 -33.37
N ILE A 732 14.60 49.29 -33.86
CA ILE A 732 14.88 47.98 -34.51
C ILE A 732 15.06 46.82 -33.50
N SER A 733 14.30 45.71 -33.49
CA SER A 733 13.16 45.18 -34.24
C SER A 733 12.55 44.03 -33.42
N ILE A 734 11.24 44.04 -33.15
CA ILE A 734 10.53 42.96 -32.45
C ILE A 734 9.74 42.13 -33.48
N ILE A 735 9.90 40.81 -33.40
CA ILE A 735 9.05 39.81 -34.05
C ILE A 735 7.97 39.45 -33.03
N GLU A 736 6.76 39.97 -33.21
CA GLU A 736 5.55 39.48 -32.55
C GLU A 736 4.87 38.44 -33.46
N TRP A 737 4.52 37.29 -32.90
CA TRP A 737 3.53 36.38 -33.48
C TRP A 737 2.21 36.63 -32.76
N GLU A 738 1.33 37.39 -33.42
CA GLU A 738 -0.06 37.51 -33.03
C GLU A 738 -0.88 36.28 -33.43
N VAL A 739 -1.86 36.03 -32.57
CA VAL A 739 -2.90 35.01 -32.60
C VAL A 739 -3.81 35.22 -33.81
N GLY A 740 -3.87 34.23 -34.69
CA GLY A 740 -4.74 34.24 -35.87
C GLY A 740 -6.00 33.40 -35.70
N SER A 741 -7.15 34.06 -35.61
CA SER A 741 -8.45 33.55 -36.07
C SER A 741 -9.10 34.65 -36.91
N PRO A 742 -9.63 34.34 -38.11
CA PRO A 742 -10.95 34.89 -38.44
C PRO A 742 -11.85 34.01 -39.36
N ALA A 743 -13.11 33.88 -38.93
CA ALA A 743 -14.37 34.22 -39.61
C ALA A 743 -14.75 33.72 -41.03
N LEU A 744 -15.84 32.95 -41.05
CA LEU A 744 -17.11 33.07 -41.80
C LEU A 744 -17.25 34.11 -42.95
N TYR A 745 -17.81 33.65 -44.07
CA TYR A 745 -18.63 34.44 -45.00
C TYR A 745 -19.99 33.76 -45.23
N ALA A 746 -21.04 34.57 -45.27
CA ALA A 746 -22.45 34.18 -45.40
C ALA A 746 -23.01 34.43 -46.82
N ALA A 747 -24.16 33.78 -47.10
CA ALA A 747 -25.38 34.31 -47.73
C ALA A 747 -25.86 33.62 -49.02
N ARG A 748 -26.95 32.83 -48.94
CA ARG A 748 -28.33 33.21 -49.32
C ARG A 748 -29.24 31.97 -49.43
N SER A 749 -30.42 32.11 -48.83
CA SER A 749 -31.60 31.25 -48.81
C SER A 749 -32.26 31.05 -50.17
N VAL A 750 -32.88 29.89 -50.42
CA VAL A 750 -34.30 29.77 -50.81
C VAL A 750 -34.85 28.35 -50.47
N ASP A 751 -36.07 28.33 -49.93
CA ASP A 751 -37.12 27.29 -49.95
C ASP A 751 -37.01 25.99 -49.11
N ASP A 752 -37.82 25.96 -48.04
CA ASP A 752 -38.61 24.83 -47.53
C ASP A 752 -40.00 24.94 -48.21
N PRO A 753 -40.78 23.89 -48.55
CA PRO A 753 -41.37 23.00 -47.54
C PRO A 753 -41.51 21.51 -47.98
N ASP A 754 -41.61 20.58 -47.03
CA ASP A 754 -42.83 19.75 -46.86
C ASP A 754 -42.61 18.47 -46.02
N THR A 755 -43.34 18.43 -44.91
CA THR A 755 -44.06 17.27 -44.34
C THR A 755 -43.30 16.02 -43.84
N CYS A 756 -43.27 15.90 -42.50
CA CYS A 756 -43.52 14.67 -41.71
C CYS A 756 -44.75 13.90 -42.26
N PRO A 757 -45.03 12.58 -42.00
CA PRO A 757 -44.63 11.86 -40.78
C PRO A 757 -44.53 10.31 -40.85
N LYS A 758 -44.23 9.70 -39.68
CA LYS A 758 -44.73 8.39 -39.16
C LYS A 758 -44.60 7.16 -40.11
N GLY A 759 -43.92 6.09 -39.74
CA GLY A 759 -44.01 5.40 -38.47
C GLY A 759 -43.92 3.88 -38.68
N THR A 760 -43.60 3.19 -37.58
CA THR A 760 -44.00 1.81 -37.24
C THR A 760 -43.44 0.59 -38.01
N VAL A 761 -42.65 -0.18 -37.25
CA VAL A 761 -42.88 -1.59 -36.85
C VAL A 761 -42.11 -2.73 -37.56
N SER A 762 -41.38 -3.43 -36.67
CA SER A 762 -41.04 -4.85 -36.57
C SER A 762 -40.03 -5.52 -37.51
N CYS A 763 -38.98 -6.03 -36.83
CA CYS A 763 -38.53 -7.42 -36.79
C CYS A 763 -38.38 -8.19 -38.12
N ASN A 764 -37.13 -8.51 -38.48
CA ASN A 764 -36.55 -9.85 -38.26
C ASN A 764 -35.15 -9.95 -38.91
N LEU A 765 -34.20 -10.44 -38.11
CA LEU A 765 -32.93 -11.05 -38.56
C LEU A 765 -33.20 -12.32 -39.41
N PRO A 766 -32.20 -13.03 -39.95
CA PRO A 766 -31.04 -12.60 -40.74
C PRO A 766 -30.88 -13.47 -42.02
N ARG A 767 -30.08 -13.07 -43.02
CA ARG A 767 -29.41 -14.00 -43.96
C ARG A 767 -28.30 -13.34 -44.79
N ASN A 768 -27.09 -13.86 -44.57
CA ASN A 768 -26.00 -14.18 -45.49
C ASN A 768 -25.62 -13.27 -46.68
N TRP A 769 -24.33 -12.91 -46.65
CA TRP A 769 -23.32 -13.01 -47.72
C TRP A 769 -23.51 -12.16 -48.99
N ASN A 770 -22.56 -11.24 -49.21
CA ASN A 770 -21.82 -11.20 -50.48
C ASN A 770 -20.43 -10.56 -50.32
N CYS A 771 -19.43 -11.32 -50.73
CA CYS A 771 -18.06 -10.89 -51.00
C CYS A 771 -17.99 -9.97 -52.24
N CYS A 772 -17.03 -9.05 -52.25
CA CYS A 772 -16.31 -8.69 -53.48
C CYS A 772 -14.81 -8.63 -53.19
N THR A 773 -14.08 -9.40 -53.98
CA THR A 773 -12.65 -9.70 -53.95
C THR A 773 -11.88 -8.84 -54.95
N ARG A 774 -10.58 -8.67 -54.70
CA ARG A 774 -9.45 -8.64 -55.68
C ARG A 774 -8.14 -8.60 -54.88
N SER A 775 -7.05 -9.30 -55.17
CA SER A 775 -6.72 -10.50 -55.96
C SER A 775 -5.19 -10.64 -55.92
N MET A 776 -4.65 -11.83 -55.65
CA MET A 776 -3.31 -12.25 -56.09
C MET A 776 -3.39 -13.70 -56.61
N PRO A 777 -2.60 -14.11 -57.63
CA PRO A 777 -2.91 -15.31 -58.41
C PRO A 777 -2.13 -16.58 -58.02
N CYS A 778 -2.88 -17.69 -58.12
CA CYS A 778 -2.60 -19.09 -58.49
C CYS A 778 -1.14 -19.55 -58.72
N CYS A 779 -0.71 -20.77 -58.37
CA CYS A 779 -1.26 -22.09 -58.76
C CYS A 779 -0.88 -23.24 -57.78
N GLY A 780 -1.75 -24.23 -57.58
CA GLY A 780 -1.43 -25.57 -56.98
C GLY A 780 -1.03 -26.60 -58.05
N PRO A 781 -1.21 -27.94 -57.87
CA PRO A 781 -1.69 -28.70 -56.70
C PRO A 781 -0.90 -30.03 -56.41
N GLY A 782 -1.22 -30.73 -55.31
CA GLY A 782 -1.21 -32.21 -55.31
C GLY A 782 -0.56 -32.97 -54.14
N CYS A 783 -1.42 -33.63 -53.35
CA CYS A 783 -1.30 -34.97 -52.75
C CYS A 783 -0.15 -35.39 -51.79
N CYS A 784 -0.59 -36.21 -50.83
CA CYS A 784 0.12 -37.25 -50.05
C CYS A 784 0.74 -36.86 -48.70
N ALA A 785 0.03 -37.32 -47.67
CA ALA A 785 0.51 -37.92 -46.43
C ALA A 785 2.01 -38.26 -46.33
N GLN A 786 2.63 -37.87 -45.21
CA GLN A 786 3.38 -38.73 -44.29
C GLN A 786 3.92 -37.87 -43.14
N GLY A 787 3.76 -38.34 -41.90
CA GLY A 787 4.37 -37.71 -40.73
C GLY A 787 5.86 -38.04 -40.64
N PHE A 788 6.60 -37.20 -39.93
CA PHE A 788 7.81 -37.56 -39.20
C PHE A 788 8.14 -36.47 -38.16
N ASP A 789 8.45 -36.92 -36.95
CA ASP A 789 9.12 -36.18 -35.88
C ASP A 789 10.58 -35.83 -36.26
N CYS A 790 11.09 -34.71 -35.74
CA CYS A 790 12.48 -34.45 -35.30
C CYS A 790 12.55 -32.97 -34.82
N VAL A 791 12.68 -32.67 -33.51
CA VAL A 791 13.89 -32.66 -32.66
C VAL A 791 14.92 -31.57 -33.05
N ASP A 792 15.02 -30.60 -32.13
CA ASP A 792 16.15 -29.78 -31.68
C ASP A 792 17.01 -28.86 -32.58
N ALA A 793 17.22 -27.68 -31.97
CA ALA A 793 18.44 -26.86 -31.94
C ALA A 793 18.86 -26.05 -33.18
N ALA A 794 18.84 -24.71 -33.02
CA ALA A 794 20.04 -23.88 -32.80
C ALA A 794 19.91 -22.47 -33.42
N ILE A 795 20.08 -21.46 -32.54
CA ILE A 795 21.00 -20.30 -32.63
C ILE A 795 21.22 -19.69 -34.03
N GLY A 796 20.92 -18.38 -34.16
CA GLY A 796 21.38 -17.59 -35.31
C GLY A 796 20.98 -16.13 -35.33
N VAL A 797 21.74 -15.31 -34.60
CA VAL A 797 21.85 -13.84 -34.68
C VAL A 797 22.15 -13.36 -36.12
N CYS A 798 21.50 -12.30 -36.63
CA CYS A 798 22.15 -11.05 -37.08
C CYS A 798 21.25 -10.06 -37.87
N CYS A 799 21.45 -8.79 -37.54
CA CYS A 799 21.53 -7.60 -38.41
C CYS A 799 20.27 -6.98 -39.07
N SER A 800 19.86 -5.86 -38.45
CA SER A 800 19.90 -4.48 -38.98
C SER A 800 19.44 -4.22 -40.42
N ARG A 801 18.47 -3.30 -40.57
CA ARG A 801 18.67 -2.05 -41.33
C ARG A 801 17.58 -1.02 -41.03
N ARG A 802 18.04 0.20 -40.73
CA ARG A 802 17.27 1.45 -40.73
C ARG A 802 16.65 1.71 -42.09
N VAL A 803 15.43 2.22 -42.08
CA VAL A 803 15.03 3.45 -42.80
C VAL A 803 14.30 4.32 -41.79
#